data_AF-A0A3P9BBW8-F1
#
_entry.id   AF-A0A3P9BBW8-F1
#
_cell.length_a   1.000
_cell.length_b   1.000
_cell.length_c   1.000
_cell.angle_alpha   90.00
_cell.angle_beta   90.00
_cell.angle_gamma   90.00
#
_symmetry.space_group_name_H-M   'P 1'
#
loop_
_entity.id
_entity.type
_entity.pdbx_description
1 polymer ?
#
loop_
_entity_poly.entity_id
_entity_poly.type
_entity_poly.pdbx_seq_one_letter_code
_entity_poly.pdbx_strand_id
1 'polypeptide(L)'
;MDKWLTRKKGPTTETPATTTNKLISEDAFSSDRTGDCSTTMCSSDLDASSASRDVSVVTSQVASIAGASHVESDEVSDAERQSGRKHDSTDCNTTSSKKRKYDDNYISLGFTCINIGGFPRPQCVICAKVLSQNSMKPSLLRRHLETNHPHLKNKPREYFERQLKSLSTSKTCIQVPDLMNKNRLQASYMVSYRVAKNNKPHTIVEDLILPAALDMVGTMLGEKAKKTIQSIPSSNNTVLRRINAMSENVLQQLLLRIRHSECYAIQLDESTDVAGLAHLLVYVRYIHEGTIKEDMLFCKPLEQRTTAADIFQKLDTFMNTHGLVWDRCVGICTDGARAMTGRHGGVVSRVQAVAPDASWVHCSIHREALAAKGIPVRLKHVLDTSVKMVNFVKARPLNSRLFAALCNEMGSEHETLLLHTEIRWLSRGKVLTCFFELRDELKVFFSNHPFELSEHLHDEEYLTCLAYLCDIFSRLNELNLGLQGVSATIFNVQDKVEAMIKKLNLWKNCLDTNNTEVFPVLHDFLCSNDLTLSKSVKRECNVHLEELAVQLRRYFPETDGSNDWIRHPFTAVPTSLSPSDQESLIEIATDGSLKVEHAQKNLADFWIGLRTEQPALAKRAVKTLMPFATTYLCEKGFSALTNMKTKYRARLCVENDLRLSLSQIEPNIEELCASAQAHPSH
;
A
#
# COMPACT_ATOMS: atom_id res chain seq x y z
N MET A 1 -32.54 34.31 6.70
CA MET A 1 -33.91 34.22 6.15
C MET A 1 -34.74 33.55 7.23
N ASP A 2 -35.68 34.30 7.80
CA ASP A 2 -36.26 34.01 9.12
C ASP A 2 -37.50 33.10 9.11
N LYS A 3 -37.90 32.74 10.35
CA LYS A 3 -39.18 32.17 10.80
C LYS A 3 -39.33 30.67 10.56
N TRP A 4 -39.23 29.91 11.65
CA TRP A 4 -40.38 29.22 12.25
C TRP A 4 -40.18 29.08 13.77
N LEU A 5 -41.12 29.56 14.58
CA LEU A 5 -41.06 29.53 16.05
C LEU A 5 -42.43 29.15 16.67
N THR A 6 -42.36 28.33 17.72
CA THR A 6 -43.29 28.23 18.87
C THR A 6 -44.74 27.73 18.72
N ARG A 7 -45.03 26.62 19.42
CA ARG A 7 -46.07 26.39 20.46
C ARG A 7 -45.79 24.99 21.07
N LYS A 8 -46.01 24.65 22.35
CA LYS A 8 -46.54 25.31 23.56
C LYS A 8 -45.94 24.57 24.81
N LYS A 9 -45.93 25.16 26.01
CA LYS A 9 -45.37 24.55 27.25
C LYS A 9 -46.42 23.82 28.12
N GLY A 10 -45.98 22.73 28.77
CA GLY A 10 -46.33 22.32 30.15
C GLY A 10 -47.31 21.15 30.33
N PRO A 11 -47.32 20.44 31.50
CA PRO A 11 -46.28 20.39 32.55
C PRO A 11 -45.95 18.99 33.15
N THR A 12 -44.86 18.94 33.93
CA THR A 12 -44.55 18.06 35.10
C THR A 12 -44.26 16.55 34.97
N THR A 13 -43.14 16.19 35.63
CA THR A 13 -42.80 14.94 36.37
C THR A 13 -42.76 13.59 35.63
N GLU A 14 -41.55 13.15 35.28
CA GLU A 14 -41.19 11.72 35.22
C GLU A 14 -39.80 11.46 35.83
N THR A 15 -39.71 10.38 36.60
CA THR A 15 -38.48 9.81 37.18
C THR A 15 -37.65 9.06 36.12
N PRO A 16 -36.31 9.13 36.12
CA PRO A 16 -35.51 8.38 35.16
C PRO A 16 -35.46 6.89 35.50
N ALA A 17 -35.97 6.05 34.61
CA ALA A 17 -35.82 4.60 34.70
C ALA A 17 -34.37 4.18 34.41
N THR A 18 -33.87 3.24 35.21
CA THR A 18 -32.51 2.70 35.10
C THR A 18 -32.33 1.86 33.84
N THR A 19 -31.43 2.25 32.95
CA THR A 19 -30.92 1.37 31.87
C THR A 19 -29.41 1.20 32.01
N THR A 20 -29.02 0.05 32.55
CA THR A 20 -27.62 -0.37 32.68
C THR A 20 -26.98 -0.67 31.32
N ASN A 21 -25.94 0.08 30.96
CA ASN A 21 -24.96 -0.40 29.98
C ASN A 21 -23.74 -0.94 30.74
N LYS A 22 -23.48 -2.24 30.58
CA LYS A 22 -22.30 -2.90 31.18
C LYS A 22 -21.02 -2.34 30.57
N LEU A 23 -20.17 -1.77 31.41
CA LEU A 23 -18.74 -1.76 31.18
C LEU A 23 -18.25 -3.20 31.28
N ILE A 24 -17.59 -3.72 30.23
CA ILE A 24 -16.79 -4.95 30.36
C ILE A 24 -15.39 -4.50 30.78
N SER A 25 -15.14 -4.64 32.08
CA SER A 25 -13.80 -4.71 32.64
C SER A 25 -13.41 -6.19 32.74
N GLU A 26 -12.25 -6.57 32.22
CA GLU A 26 -11.52 -7.73 32.70
C GLU A 26 -10.07 -7.32 32.92
N ASP A 27 -9.64 -7.50 34.17
CA ASP A 27 -8.30 -7.23 34.67
C ASP A 27 -7.80 -8.50 35.36
N ALA A 28 -6.47 -8.60 35.50
CA ALA A 28 -5.76 -9.55 36.35
C ALA A 28 -5.83 -11.07 36.05
N PHE A 29 -4.64 -11.65 35.80
CA PHE A 29 -4.22 -12.87 36.50
C PHE A 29 -2.82 -12.63 37.09
N SER A 30 -2.64 -12.94 38.37
CA SER A 30 -1.38 -12.79 39.11
C SER A 30 -1.32 -13.81 40.24
N SER A 31 -0.10 -14.22 40.62
CA SER A 31 0.25 -14.99 41.84
C SER A 31 -0.14 -16.50 41.81
N ASP A 32 0.62 -17.47 42.33
CA ASP A 32 2.02 -17.46 42.83
C ASP A 32 2.55 -18.90 43.10
N ARG A 33 3.83 -19.04 43.52
CA ARG A 33 4.51 -20.23 44.13
C ARG A 33 4.88 -21.39 43.18
N THR A 34 6.01 -22.11 43.30
CA THR A 34 7.21 -22.15 44.20
C THR A 34 8.46 -22.46 43.34
N GLY A 35 9.73 -22.26 43.74
CA GLY A 35 10.35 -21.88 45.01
C GLY A 35 11.88 -21.78 44.90
N ASP A 36 12.59 -21.62 46.02
CA ASP A 36 14.03 -21.31 46.10
C ASP A 36 14.99 -22.31 45.42
N CYS A 37 16.07 -21.78 44.84
CA CYS A 37 17.43 -22.16 45.26
C CYS A 37 18.44 -21.04 44.91
N SER A 38 19.24 -20.65 45.90
CA SER A 38 20.42 -19.81 45.71
C SER A 38 21.58 -20.60 45.06
N THR A 39 22.54 -19.91 44.42
CA THR A 39 23.98 -19.84 44.84
C THR A 39 24.91 -19.41 43.67
N THR A 40 25.82 -18.49 43.96
CA THR A 40 27.12 -18.16 43.28
C THR A 40 27.22 -17.68 41.83
N MET A 41 28.10 -16.69 41.68
CA MET A 41 28.86 -16.32 40.48
C MET A 41 29.82 -17.44 40.04
N CYS A 42 30.09 -17.56 38.74
CA CYS A 42 31.48 -17.66 38.25
C CYS A 42 31.58 -17.27 36.76
N SER A 43 32.80 -16.93 36.35
CA SER A 43 33.17 -16.45 35.00
C SER A 43 33.71 -17.59 34.11
N SER A 44 34.25 -17.21 32.95
CA SER A 44 35.21 -17.94 32.07
C SER A 44 34.68 -18.95 31.03
N ASP A 45 34.72 -18.50 29.77
CA ASP A 45 35.65 -18.93 28.71
C ASP A 45 35.57 -20.31 28.00
N LEU A 46 35.78 -20.19 26.66
CA LEU A 46 36.50 -21.08 25.72
C LEU A 46 35.87 -22.39 25.18
N ASP A 47 35.55 -22.32 23.87
CA ASP A 47 36.06 -23.15 22.76
C ASP A 47 35.80 -24.68 22.60
N ALA A 48 35.98 -25.08 21.33
CA ALA A 48 36.33 -26.41 20.79
C ALA A 48 35.22 -27.44 20.48
N SER A 49 34.78 -27.35 19.22
CA SER A 49 34.55 -28.44 18.24
C SER A 49 34.79 -29.93 18.58
N SER A 50 33.89 -30.75 18.03
CA SER A 50 34.12 -31.98 17.21
C SER A 50 33.77 -33.40 17.74
N ALA A 51 33.08 -34.13 16.86
CA ALA A 51 33.25 -35.55 16.51
C ALA A 51 32.79 -36.74 17.41
N SER A 52 31.59 -37.24 17.07
CA SER A 52 31.35 -38.61 16.52
C SER A 52 31.09 -39.85 17.42
N ARG A 53 30.33 -40.79 16.80
CA ARG A 53 30.16 -42.25 17.03
C ARG A 53 28.97 -42.78 17.86
N ASP A 54 27.96 -43.24 17.11
CA ASP A 54 27.41 -44.60 17.05
C ASP A 54 27.43 -45.52 18.29
N VAL A 55 26.23 -45.97 18.70
CA VAL A 55 25.96 -47.37 19.10
C VAL A 55 24.61 -47.81 18.50
N SER A 56 24.50 -49.09 18.17
CA SER A 56 23.51 -49.67 17.25
C SER A 56 22.55 -50.71 17.88
N VAL A 57 21.36 -50.86 17.28
CA VAL A 57 20.56 -52.11 17.14
C VAL A 57 19.92 -52.75 18.39
N VAL A 58 18.58 -52.91 18.34
CA VAL A 58 17.88 -54.21 18.43
C VAL A 58 16.70 -54.20 17.44
N THR A 59 16.41 -55.34 16.80
CA THR A 59 15.36 -55.56 15.79
C THR A 59 14.35 -56.64 16.24
N SER A 60 13.14 -56.64 15.65
CA SER A 60 12.35 -57.87 15.44
C SER A 60 11.28 -57.69 14.34
N GLN A 61 11.15 -58.70 13.47
CA GLN A 61 10.09 -58.88 12.45
C GLN A 61 8.83 -59.51 13.10
N VAL A 62 7.71 -59.89 12.47
CA VAL A 62 7.35 -60.42 11.12
C VAL A 62 5.84 -60.11 10.86
N ALA A 63 5.14 -60.36 9.75
CA ALA A 63 5.36 -61.21 8.56
C ALA A 63 4.78 -60.59 7.25
N SER A 64 4.40 -61.43 6.29
CA SER A 64 3.75 -61.11 5.00
C SER A 64 2.60 -62.08 4.69
N ILE A 65 1.82 -61.83 3.63
CA ILE A 65 1.59 -62.77 2.49
C ILE A 65 0.80 -62.04 1.37
N ALA A 66 0.97 -62.48 0.13
CA ALA A 66 0.50 -61.83 -1.10
C ALA A 66 -0.65 -62.59 -1.81
N GLY A 67 -1.23 -61.99 -2.85
CA GLY A 67 -2.12 -62.68 -3.80
C GLY A 67 -2.77 -61.73 -4.81
N ALA A 68 -2.70 -62.04 -6.11
CA ALA A 68 -3.31 -61.26 -7.20
C ALA A 68 -3.89 -62.19 -8.27
N SER A 69 -5.04 -61.83 -8.86
CA SER A 69 -5.48 -62.33 -10.19
C SER A 69 -6.67 -61.52 -10.74
N HIS A 70 -6.77 -61.48 -12.07
CA HIS A 70 -7.87 -60.90 -12.86
C HIS A 70 -9.12 -61.82 -12.89
N VAL A 71 -10.26 -61.27 -13.34
CA VAL A 71 -11.08 -61.71 -14.52
C VAL A 71 -12.57 -61.29 -14.36
N GLU A 72 -13.21 -61.03 -15.51
CA GLU A 72 -14.64 -61.01 -15.92
C GLU A 72 -15.72 -61.62 -14.97
N SER A 73 -17.03 -61.42 -15.14
CA SER A 73 -17.94 -60.50 -15.87
C SER A 73 -19.38 -60.82 -15.40
N ASP A 74 -20.38 -60.03 -15.80
CA ASP A 74 -21.81 -60.46 -15.86
C ASP A 74 -22.49 -60.81 -14.51
N GLU A 75 -23.81 -60.92 -14.33
CA GLU A 75 -24.98 -60.32 -14.98
C GLU A 75 -26.18 -60.36 -14.00
N VAL A 76 -27.26 -59.61 -14.32
CA VAL A 76 -28.68 -60.02 -14.17
C VAL A 76 -29.32 -60.21 -12.76
N SER A 77 -30.27 -59.28 -12.50
CA SER A 77 -31.61 -59.45 -11.88
C SER A 77 -31.76 -59.70 -10.37
N ASP A 78 -32.91 -59.43 -9.72
CA ASP A 78 -34.27 -59.05 -10.17
C ASP A 78 -34.80 -57.85 -9.33
N ALA A 79 -35.55 -56.89 -9.90
CA ALA A 79 -37.03 -56.78 -9.87
C ALA A 79 -37.65 -56.67 -8.45
N GLU A 80 -38.73 -55.92 -8.17
CA GLU A 80 -39.72 -55.30 -9.05
C GLU A 80 -40.55 -54.25 -8.27
N ARG A 81 -41.00 -53.16 -8.92
CA ARG A 81 -42.42 -52.72 -8.95
C ARG A 81 -42.62 -51.43 -9.75
N GLN A 82 -43.37 -51.56 -10.84
CA GLN A 82 -43.80 -50.44 -11.69
C GLN A 82 -45.28 -50.10 -11.45
N SER A 83 -45.62 -48.82 -11.65
CA SER A 83 -46.73 -48.40 -12.52
C SER A 83 -46.24 -47.14 -13.26
N GLY A 84 -46.24 -47.02 -14.59
CA GLY A 84 -47.05 -47.68 -15.63
C GLY A 84 -48.26 -46.77 -15.92
N ARG A 85 -48.58 -46.35 -17.14
CA ARG A 85 -48.30 -46.78 -18.54
C ARG A 85 -48.66 -45.59 -19.48
N LYS A 86 -48.33 -45.49 -20.78
CA LYS A 86 -47.49 -46.23 -21.75
C LYS A 86 -47.28 -45.34 -23.00
N HIS A 87 -46.12 -45.51 -23.67
CA HIS A 87 -45.89 -45.79 -25.10
C HIS A 87 -46.80 -45.14 -26.20
N ASP A 88 -46.28 -44.79 -27.38
CA ASP A 88 -45.32 -45.61 -28.14
C ASP A 88 -44.26 -44.87 -28.98
N SER A 89 -43.25 -45.63 -29.42
CA SER A 89 -42.03 -45.20 -30.10
C SER A 89 -42.08 -45.32 -31.63
N THR A 90 -41.24 -44.54 -32.33
CA THR A 90 -40.73 -44.94 -33.66
C THR A 90 -39.38 -44.29 -33.95
N ASP A 91 -38.45 -45.05 -34.55
CA ASP A 91 -37.08 -44.65 -34.84
C ASP A 91 -36.95 -43.43 -35.76
N CYS A 92 -35.88 -42.63 -35.55
CA CYS A 92 -35.20 -42.00 -36.68
C CYS A 92 -33.74 -41.65 -36.38
N ASN A 93 -32.83 -42.43 -36.98
CA ASN A 93 -31.50 -42.06 -37.48
C ASN A 93 -30.76 -40.87 -36.84
N THR A 94 -29.54 -41.17 -36.36
CA THR A 94 -28.43 -40.22 -36.20
C THR A 94 -28.02 -39.59 -37.53
N THR A 95 -28.79 -38.61 -38.00
CA THR A 95 -28.35 -37.78 -39.13
C THR A 95 -27.21 -36.87 -38.69
N SER A 96 -25.98 -37.23 -39.07
CA SER A 96 -24.84 -36.34 -38.95
C SER A 96 -25.17 -35.02 -39.65
N SER A 97 -25.16 -33.90 -38.90
CA SER A 97 -25.46 -32.59 -39.44
C SER A 97 -24.29 -32.15 -40.34
N LYS A 98 -24.35 -32.55 -41.62
CA LYS A 98 -23.33 -32.22 -42.64
C LYS A 98 -23.01 -30.72 -42.55
N LYS A 99 -21.80 -30.38 -42.09
CA LYS A 99 -21.28 -29.01 -42.02
C LYS A 99 -21.21 -28.44 -43.44
N ARG A 100 -22.25 -27.72 -43.86
CA ARG A 100 -22.33 -27.16 -45.22
C ARG A 100 -21.38 -25.96 -45.32
N LYS A 101 -20.47 -26.03 -46.31
CA LYS A 101 -19.63 -24.92 -46.74
C LYS A 101 -20.48 -23.94 -47.57
N TYR A 102 -19.99 -22.70 -47.68
CA TYR A 102 -20.53 -21.72 -48.62
C TYR A 102 -20.22 -22.13 -50.07
N ASP A 103 -21.05 -21.68 -51.00
CA ASP A 103 -20.88 -21.83 -52.45
C ASP A 103 -21.01 -20.42 -53.06
N ASP A 104 -20.05 -20.00 -53.87
CA ASP A 104 -20.01 -18.65 -54.44
C ASP A 104 -21.23 -18.34 -55.30
N ASN A 105 -21.93 -19.34 -55.83
CA ASN A 105 -23.17 -19.15 -56.58
C ASN A 105 -24.33 -18.65 -55.70
N TYR A 106 -24.23 -18.72 -54.36
CA TYR A 106 -25.25 -18.17 -53.46
C TYR A 106 -25.34 -16.63 -53.51
N ILE A 107 -24.37 -15.95 -54.15
CA ILE A 107 -24.50 -14.53 -54.48
C ILE A 107 -25.66 -14.26 -55.45
N SER A 108 -26.00 -15.22 -56.34
CA SER A 108 -27.19 -15.13 -57.20
C SER A 108 -28.51 -15.17 -56.43
N LEU A 109 -28.49 -15.63 -55.17
CA LEU A 109 -29.62 -15.61 -54.24
C LEU A 109 -29.56 -14.40 -53.28
N GLY A 110 -28.60 -13.49 -53.47
CA GLY A 110 -28.41 -12.32 -52.62
C GLY A 110 -27.70 -12.58 -51.30
N PHE A 111 -26.82 -13.58 -51.22
CA PHE A 111 -26.08 -13.93 -50.00
C PHE A 111 -24.57 -13.92 -50.19
N THR A 112 -23.87 -13.54 -49.12
CA THR A 112 -22.42 -13.72 -48.92
C THR A 112 -22.17 -14.53 -47.64
N CYS A 113 -20.91 -14.81 -47.31
CA CYS A 113 -20.52 -15.55 -46.11
C CYS A 113 -19.75 -14.68 -45.12
N ILE A 114 -20.01 -14.87 -43.82
CA ILE A 114 -19.19 -14.33 -42.74
C ILE A 114 -18.83 -15.42 -41.73
N ASN A 115 -17.60 -15.39 -41.21
CA ASN A 115 -17.16 -16.33 -40.18
C ASN A 115 -17.43 -15.74 -38.79
N ILE A 116 -18.26 -16.41 -38.00
CA ILE A 116 -18.52 -16.06 -36.59
C ILE A 116 -18.16 -17.27 -35.73
N GLY A 117 -17.19 -17.13 -34.83
CA GLY A 117 -16.73 -18.21 -33.94
C GLY A 117 -16.19 -19.43 -34.69
N GLY A 118 -15.54 -19.23 -35.84
CA GLY A 118 -15.03 -20.32 -36.69
C GLY A 118 -16.05 -20.99 -37.62
N PHE A 119 -17.31 -20.54 -37.64
CA PHE A 119 -18.36 -21.13 -38.48
C PHE A 119 -18.87 -20.17 -39.58
N PRO A 120 -18.96 -20.63 -40.85
CA PRO A 120 -19.32 -19.80 -42.01
C PRO A 120 -20.84 -19.62 -42.15
N ARG A 121 -21.37 -18.47 -41.71
CA ARG A 121 -22.81 -18.15 -41.73
C ARG A 121 -23.19 -17.29 -42.95
N PRO A 122 -24.35 -17.53 -43.58
CA PRO A 122 -24.80 -16.73 -44.71
C PRO A 122 -25.39 -15.39 -44.24
N GLN A 123 -24.94 -14.29 -44.85
CA GLN A 123 -25.41 -12.92 -44.65
C GLN A 123 -26.08 -12.41 -45.92
N CYS A 124 -27.31 -11.86 -45.82
CA CYS A 124 -27.97 -11.24 -46.96
C CYS A 124 -27.25 -9.93 -47.35
N VAL A 125 -26.97 -9.74 -48.64
CA VAL A 125 -26.27 -8.54 -49.15
C VAL A 125 -27.15 -7.31 -49.26
N ILE A 126 -28.47 -7.45 -49.11
CA ILE A 126 -29.45 -6.35 -49.17
C ILE A 126 -29.74 -5.79 -47.77
N CYS A 127 -30.18 -6.64 -46.83
CA CYS A 127 -30.58 -6.21 -45.48
C CYS A 127 -29.52 -6.47 -44.39
N ALA A 128 -28.31 -6.91 -44.77
CA ALA A 128 -27.23 -7.31 -43.87
C ALA A 128 -27.57 -8.40 -42.82
N LYS A 129 -28.78 -8.98 -42.86
CA LYS A 129 -29.23 -9.99 -41.88
C LYS A 129 -28.42 -11.27 -41.99
N VAL A 130 -27.83 -11.69 -40.87
CA VAL A 130 -27.08 -12.93 -40.73
C VAL A 130 -28.05 -14.05 -40.35
N LEU A 131 -28.06 -15.15 -41.09
CA LEU A 131 -28.89 -16.31 -40.80
C LEU A 131 -28.10 -17.40 -40.04
N SER A 132 -28.81 -18.37 -39.47
CA SER A 132 -28.18 -19.52 -38.80
C SER A 132 -27.44 -20.42 -39.80
N GLN A 133 -26.45 -21.18 -39.33
CA GLN A 133 -25.70 -22.14 -40.16
C GLN A 133 -26.62 -23.09 -40.95
N ASN A 134 -27.70 -23.55 -40.31
CA ASN A 134 -28.69 -24.46 -40.90
C ASN A 134 -29.48 -23.83 -42.07
N SER A 135 -29.41 -22.51 -42.21
CA SER A 135 -30.04 -21.75 -43.30
C SER A 135 -29.23 -21.73 -44.59
N MET A 136 -28.01 -22.30 -44.63
CA MET A 136 -27.18 -22.51 -45.84
C MET A 136 -27.82 -23.38 -46.95
N LYS A 137 -29.08 -23.81 -46.81
CA LYS A 137 -29.78 -24.53 -47.89
C LYS A 137 -30.26 -23.52 -48.95
N PRO A 138 -29.99 -23.71 -50.25
CA PRO A 138 -30.44 -22.79 -51.30
C PRO A 138 -31.94 -22.47 -51.28
N SER A 139 -32.78 -23.43 -50.89
CA SER A 139 -34.23 -23.22 -50.72
C SER A 139 -34.58 -22.27 -49.56
N LEU A 140 -33.79 -22.24 -48.48
CA LEU A 140 -33.99 -21.34 -47.34
C LEU A 140 -33.46 -19.93 -47.63
N LEU A 141 -32.33 -19.82 -48.35
CA LEU A 141 -31.80 -18.56 -48.86
C LEU A 141 -32.78 -17.93 -49.87
N ARG A 142 -33.25 -18.71 -50.84
CA ARG A 142 -34.28 -18.29 -51.81
C ARG A 142 -35.56 -17.85 -51.10
N ARG A 143 -36.06 -18.63 -50.13
CA ARG A 143 -37.23 -18.25 -49.32
C ARG A 143 -37.03 -16.92 -48.60
N HIS A 144 -35.84 -16.65 -48.03
CA HIS A 144 -35.56 -15.36 -47.41
C HIS A 144 -35.63 -14.19 -48.42
N LEU A 145 -35.04 -14.35 -49.61
CA LEU A 145 -35.12 -13.35 -50.67
C LEU A 145 -36.58 -13.14 -51.11
N GLU A 146 -37.34 -14.21 -51.29
CA GLU A 146 -38.74 -14.16 -51.72
C GLU A 146 -39.68 -13.53 -50.68
N THR A 147 -39.49 -13.80 -49.38
CA THR A 147 -40.38 -13.26 -48.34
C THR A 147 -40.01 -11.86 -47.87
N ASN A 148 -38.72 -11.51 -47.80
CA ASN A 148 -38.27 -10.22 -47.27
C ASN A 148 -37.95 -9.20 -48.38
N HIS A 149 -37.64 -9.67 -49.59
CA HIS A 149 -37.24 -8.86 -50.74
C HIS A 149 -37.95 -9.29 -52.04
N PRO A 150 -39.29 -9.44 -52.06
CA PRO A 150 -40.03 -10.01 -53.20
C PRO A 150 -39.76 -9.29 -54.54
N HIS A 151 -39.56 -7.98 -54.50
CA HIS A 151 -39.25 -7.15 -55.67
C HIS A 151 -37.84 -7.38 -56.27
N LEU A 152 -36.97 -8.14 -55.61
CA LEU A 152 -35.60 -8.43 -56.05
C LEU A 152 -35.39 -9.89 -56.47
N LYS A 153 -36.43 -10.74 -56.41
CA LYS A 153 -36.39 -12.19 -56.69
C LYS A 153 -35.71 -12.57 -58.02
N ASN A 154 -35.89 -11.75 -59.06
CA ASN A 154 -35.43 -12.01 -60.42
C ASN A 154 -34.28 -11.08 -60.88
N LYS A 155 -33.54 -10.45 -59.95
CA LYS A 155 -32.39 -9.61 -60.32
C LYS A 155 -31.18 -10.47 -60.72
N PRO A 156 -30.36 -10.03 -61.69
CA PRO A 156 -29.23 -10.80 -62.16
C PRO A 156 -28.06 -10.76 -61.16
N ARG A 157 -27.09 -11.66 -61.34
CA ARG A 157 -25.96 -11.85 -60.43
C ARG A 157 -25.15 -10.56 -60.21
N GLU A 158 -24.96 -9.73 -61.25
CA GLU A 158 -24.15 -8.50 -61.12
C GLU A 158 -24.83 -7.45 -60.23
N TYR A 159 -26.16 -7.51 -60.04
CA TYR A 159 -26.86 -6.64 -59.09
C TYR A 159 -26.45 -6.99 -57.65
N PHE A 160 -26.46 -8.27 -57.29
CA PHE A 160 -26.09 -8.71 -55.95
C PHE A 160 -24.59 -8.56 -55.68
N GLU A 161 -23.73 -8.76 -56.68
CA GLU A 161 -22.30 -8.48 -56.57
C GLU A 161 -22.01 -6.97 -56.38
N ARG A 162 -22.79 -6.09 -57.01
CA ARG A 162 -22.71 -4.64 -56.77
C ARG A 162 -23.15 -4.26 -55.36
N GLN A 163 -24.22 -4.88 -54.84
CA GLN A 163 -24.64 -4.70 -53.45
C GLN A 163 -23.61 -5.26 -52.46
N LEU A 164 -22.98 -6.40 -52.76
CA LEU A 164 -21.88 -6.94 -51.96
C LEU A 164 -20.68 -5.98 -51.93
N LYS A 165 -20.30 -5.38 -53.07
CA LYS A 165 -19.26 -4.34 -53.12
C LYS A 165 -19.64 -3.15 -52.22
N SER A 166 -20.86 -2.64 -52.33
CA SER A 166 -21.39 -1.57 -51.45
C SER A 166 -21.32 -1.96 -49.95
N LEU A 167 -21.74 -3.16 -49.60
CA LEU A 167 -21.69 -3.70 -48.24
C LEU A 167 -20.24 -3.83 -47.73
N SER A 168 -19.29 -4.23 -48.59
CA SER A 168 -17.87 -4.29 -48.22
C SER A 168 -17.29 -2.90 -47.99
N THR A 169 -17.57 -1.91 -48.85
CA THR A 169 -17.11 -0.53 -48.68
C THR A 169 -17.67 0.10 -47.39
N SER A 170 -18.93 -0.20 -47.05
CA SER A 170 -19.54 0.19 -45.78
C SER A 170 -18.82 -0.44 -44.57
N LYS A 171 -18.42 -1.71 -44.64
CA LYS A 171 -17.61 -2.37 -43.59
C LYS A 171 -16.21 -1.75 -43.44
N THR A 172 -15.55 -1.38 -44.54
CA THR A 172 -14.22 -0.71 -44.47
C THR A 172 -14.31 0.65 -43.80
N CYS A 173 -15.40 1.40 -44.01
CA CYS A 173 -15.64 2.71 -43.39
C CYS A 173 -15.81 2.63 -41.86
N ILE A 174 -16.12 1.45 -41.30
CA ILE A 174 -16.31 1.21 -39.87
C ILE A 174 -14.99 0.84 -39.15
N GLN A 175 -13.91 0.53 -39.90
CA GLN A 175 -12.64 0.07 -39.32
C GLN A 175 -11.60 1.17 -39.06
N VAL A 176 -11.84 2.41 -39.49
CA VAL A 176 -11.05 3.57 -39.05
C VAL A 176 -11.74 4.16 -37.82
N PRO A 177 -11.11 4.16 -36.63
CA PRO A 177 -11.61 4.96 -35.53
C PRO A 177 -11.58 6.43 -35.98
N ASP A 178 -12.76 7.04 -36.12
CA ASP A 178 -12.89 8.48 -36.34
C ASP A 178 -11.97 9.23 -35.36
N LEU A 179 -11.20 10.19 -35.86
CA LEU A 179 -10.27 10.98 -35.04
C LEU A 179 -10.99 11.63 -33.85
N MET A 180 -12.27 11.99 -34.01
CA MET A 180 -13.09 12.46 -32.89
C MET A 180 -13.37 11.37 -31.84
N ASN A 181 -13.57 10.11 -32.24
CA ASN A 181 -13.72 9.00 -31.29
C ASN A 181 -12.42 8.72 -30.52
N LYS A 182 -11.25 8.78 -31.18
CA LYS A 182 -9.96 8.66 -30.49
C LYS A 182 -9.78 9.77 -29.44
N ASN A 183 -10.07 11.03 -29.82
CA ASN A 183 -9.92 12.19 -28.93
C ASN A 183 -10.91 12.15 -27.73
N ARG A 184 -12.18 11.75 -27.95
CA ARG A 184 -13.16 11.51 -26.86
C ARG A 184 -12.68 10.45 -25.88
N LEU A 185 -12.13 9.35 -26.40
CA LEU A 185 -11.62 8.24 -25.59
C LEU A 185 -10.39 8.65 -24.78
N GLN A 186 -9.44 9.36 -25.40
CA GLN A 186 -8.27 9.90 -24.71
C GLN A 186 -8.67 10.88 -23.61
N ALA A 187 -9.62 11.78 -23.87
CA ALA A 187 -10.17 12.68 -22.85
C ALA A 187 -10.84 11.93 -21.68
N SER A 188 -11.59 10.86 -21.96
CA SER A 188 -12.17 9.96 -20.94
C SER A 188 -11.09 9.35 -20.03
N TYR A 189 -9.99 8.84 -20.60
CA TYR A 189 -8.83 8.38 -19.84
C TYR A 189 -8.17 9.52 -19.03
N MET A 190 -7.98 10.72 -19.61
CA MET A 190 -7.35 11.86 -18.93
C MET A 190 -8.11 12.31 -17.69
N VAL A 191 -9.44 12.42 -17.80
CA VAL A 191 -10.29 12.80 -16.65
C VAL A 191 -10.24 11.69 -15.58
N SER A 192 -10.33 10.42 -15.99
CA SER A 192 -10.26 9.28 -15.08
C SER A 192 -8.90 9.19 -14.35
N TYR A 193 -7.80 9.47 -15.05
CA TYR A 193 -6.45 9.48 -14.47
C TYR A 193 -6.32 10.57 -13.41
N ARG A 194 -6.79 11.79 -13.71
CA ARG A 194 -6.80 12.90 -12.74
C ARG A 194 -7.62 12.59 -11.49
N VAL A 195 -8.77 11.93 -11.64
CA VAL A 195 -9.62 11.51 -10.50
C VAL A 195 -8.88 10.54 -9.58
N ALA A 196 -8.29 9.47 -10.14
CA ALA A 196 -7.51 8.51 -9.37
C ALA A 196 -6.25 9.14 -8.74
N LYS A 197 -5.50 9.94 -9.52
CA LYS A 197 -4.27 10.61 -9.06
C LYS A 197 -4.50 11.56 -7.88
N ASN A 198 -5.71 12.12 -7.77
CA ASN A 198 -6.12 13.02 -6.70
C ASN A 198 -7.03 12.36 -5.65
N ASN A 199 -7.12 11.03 -5.63
CA ASN A 199 -7.89 10.22 -4.67
C ASN A 199 -9.40 10.56 -4.60
N LYS A 200 -9.98 11.11 -5.67
CA LYS A 200 -11.36 11.63 -5.67
C LYS A 200 -12.41 10.51 -5.87
N PRO A 201 -13.68 10.72 -5.44
CA PRO A 201 -14.77 9.83 -5.80
C PRO A 201 -14.97 9.76 -7.31
N HIS A 202 -15.24 8.58 -7.86
CA HIS A 202 -15.45 8.40 -9.31
C HIS A 202 -16.67 9.19 -9.82
N THR A 203 -17.70 9.37 -8.99
CA THR A 203 -18.91 10.14 -9.31
C THR A 203 -18.64 11.62 -9.56
N ILE A 204 -17.53 12.19 -9.06
CA ILE A 204 -17.17 13.62 -9.24
C ILE A 204 -17.10 14.03 -10.71
N VAL A 205 -16.90 13.06 -11.62
CA VAL A 205 -16.90 13.29 -13.05
C VAL A 205 -18.29 13.65 -13.56
N GLU A 206 -19.31 12.90 -13.16
CA GLU A 206 -20.72 13.15 -13.50
C GLU A 206 -21.30 14.31 -12.68
N ASP A 207 -20.99 14.36 -11.38
CA ASP A 207 -21.57 15.30 -10.42
C ASP A 207 -21.07 16.75 -10.60
N LEU A 208 -19.83 16.94 -11.08
CA LEU A 208 -19.17 18.25 -11.06
C LEU A 208 -18.29 18.55 -12.27
N ILE A 209 -17.34 17.66 -12.63
CA ILE A 209 -16.32 17.99 -13.64
C ILE A 209 -16.95 18.15 -15.03
N LEU A 210 -17.81 17.23 -15.45
CA LEU A 210 -18.48 17.33 -16.76
C LEU A 210 -19.47 18.51 -16.80
N PRO A 211 -20.39 18.71 -15.83
CA PRO A 211 -21.26 19.90 -15.80
C PRO A 211 -20.47 21.22 -15.90
N ALA A 212 -19.44 21.40 -15.06
CA ALA A 212 -18.62 22.61 -15.08
C ALA A 212 -17.90 22.81 -16.44
N ALA A 213 -17.38 21.74 -17.04
CA ALA A 213 -16.77 21.80 -18.37
C ALA A 213 -17.79 22.18 -19.46
N LEU A 214 -19.02 21.66 -19.37
CA LEU A 214 -20.10 21.96 -20.32
C LEU A 214 -20.59 23.42 -20.22
N ASP A 215 -20.63 23.98 -19.02
CA ASP A 215 -21.02 25.38 -18.83
C ASP A 215 -19.90 26.34 -19.28
N MET A 216 -18.65 26.12 -18.87
CA MET A 216 -17.51 26.92 -19.34
C MET A 216 -17.37 26.90 -20.87
N VAL A 217 -17.40 25.72 -21.49
CA VAL A 217 -17.28 25.58 -22.94
C VAL A 217 -18.52 26.10 -23.67
N GLY A 218 -19.71 25.92 -23.10
CA GLY A 218 -20.95 26.48 -23.64
C GLY A 218 -20.93 28.01 -23.69
N THR A 219 -20.53 28.66 -22.60
CA THR A 219 -20.46 30.12 -22.50
C THR A 219 -19.31 30.71 -23.32
N MET A 220 -18.12 30.10 -23.32
CA MET A 220 -16.94 30.67 -23.99
C MET A 220 -16.81 30.29 -25.47
N LEU A 221 -17.21 29.07 -25.85
CA LEU A 221 -16.95 28.49 -27.19
C LEU A 221 -18.23 28.05 -27.92
N GLY A 222 -19.40 28.21 -27.28
CA GLY A 222 -20.71 27.99 -27.89
C GLY A 222 -21.19 26.52 -27.91
N GLU A 223 -22.47 26.37 -28.25
CA GLU A 223 -23.22 25.12 -28.11
C GLU A 223 -22.65 23.94 -28.91
N LYS A 224 -21.98 24.19 -30.04
CA LYS A 224 -21.32 23.14 -30.84
C LYS A 224 -20.12 22.53 -30.10
N ALA A 225 -19.34 23.35 -29.40
CA ALA A 225 -18.22 22.89 -28.59
C ALA A 225 -18.74 22.14 -27.35
N LYS A 226 -19.79 22.67 -26.69
CA LYS A 226 -20.47 22.02 -25.55
C LYS A 226 -20.92 20.59 -25.88
N LYS A 227 -21.67 20.40 -26.98
CA LYS A 227 -22.11 19.07 -27.44
C LYS A 227 -20.95 18.12 -27.76
N THR A 228 -19.81 18.65 -28.19
CA THR A 228 -18.60 17.83 -28.41
C THR A 228 -18.04 17.31 -27.08
N ILE A 229 -17.96 18.14 -26.04
CA ILE A 229 -17.55 17.72 -24.69
C ILE A 229 -18.57 16.76 -24.05
N GLN A 230 -19.87 16.97 -24.28
CA GLN A 230 -20.94 16.11 -23.77
C GLN A 230 -20.84 14.66 -24.27
N SER A 231 -20.19 14.44 -25.42
CA SER A 231 -19.97 13.11 -26.00
C SER A 231 -18.79 12.33 -25.40
N ILE A 232 -18.09 12.86 -24.39
CA ILE A 232 -16.99 12.16 -23.72
C ILE A 232 -17.56 11.08 -22.77
N PRO A 233 -17.19 9.79 -22.93
CA PRO A 233 -17.64 8.73 -22.03
C PRO A 233 -17.10 8.96 -20.61
N SER A 234 -17.98 9.33 -19.68
CA SER A 234 -17.60 9.92 -18.39
C SER A 234 -18.29 9.29 -17.19
N SER A 235 -19.15 8.29 -17.39
CA SER A 235 -19.96 7.74 -16.30
C SER A 235 -19.13 7.03 -15.24
N ASN A 236 -19.63 6.94 -14.01
CA ASN A 236 -18.96 6.28 -12.87
C ASN A 236 -18.38 4.89 -13.24
N ASN A 237 -19.17 4.08 -13.95
CA ASN A 237 -18.74 2.76 -14.45
C ASN A 237 -17.68 2.84 -15.56
N THR A 238 -17.70 3.89 -16.37
CA THR A 238 -16.66 4.16 -17.38
C THR A 238 -15.37 4.57 -16.69
N VAL A 239 -15.42 5.52 -15.75
CA VAL A 239 -14.26 5.99 -14.96
C VAL A 239 -13.56 4.81 -14.28
N LEU A 240 -14.32 3.95 -13.59
CA LEU A 240 -13.79 2.72 -13.00
C LEU A 240 -13.09 1.81 -14.03
N ARG A 241 -13.70 1.58 -15.21
CA ARG A 241 -13.08 0.77 -16.28
C ARG A 241 -11.79 1.39 -16.82
N ARG A 242 -11.73 2.73 -16.96
CA ARG A 242 -10.52 3.44 -17.39
C ARG A 242 -9.42 3.34 -16.34
N ILE A 243 -9.76 3.51 -15.06
CA ILE A 243 -8.85 3.35 -13.92
C ILE A 243 -8.27 1.94 -13.87
N ASN A 244 -9.11 0.91 -14.00
CA ASN A 244 -8.65 -0.48 -14.03
C ASN A 244 -7.68 -0.75 -15.20
N ALA A 245 -8.01 -0.29 -16.41
CA ALA A 245 -7.15 -0.49 -17.59
C ALA A 245 -5.81 0.28 -17.49
N MET A 246 -5.80 1.49 -16.93
CA MET A 246 -4.58 2.24 -16.68
C MET A 246 -3.74 1.62 -15.56
N SER A 247 -4.36 1.14 -14.49
CA SER A 247 -3.69 0.44 -13.39
C SER A 247 -3.00 -0.83 -13.87
N GLU A 248 -3.69 -1.64 -14.70
CA GLU A 248 -3.10 -2.82 -15.31
C GLU A 248 -1.90 -2.48 -16.21
N ASN A 249 -2.02 -1.43 -17.05
CA ASN A 249 -0.88 -0.99 -17.87
C ASN A 249 0.33 -0.53 -17.02
N VAL A 250 0.09 0.23 -15.93
CA VAL A 250 1.13 0.64 -14.97
C VAL A 250 1.76 -0.58 -14.29
N LEU A 251 0.95 -1.59 -13.90
CA LEU A 251 1.45 -2.83 -13.33
C LEU A 251 2.33 -3.59 -14.34
N GLN A 252 1.89 -3.75 -15.58
CA GLN A 252 2.70 -4.43 -16.61
C GLN A 252 4.00 -3.69 -16.90
N GLN A 253 3.98 -2.35 -17.00
CA GLN A 253 5.20 -1.54 -17.09
C GLN A 253 6.13 -1.78 -15.89
N LEU A 254 5.62 -1.74 -14.65
CA LEU A 254 6.39 -2.00 -13.45
C LEU A 254 7.03 -3.39 -13.46
N LEU A 255 6.26 -4.43 -13.76
CA LEU A 255 6.73 -5.81 -13.84
C LEU A 255 7.81 -5.99 -14.90
N LEU A 256 7.67 -5.35 -16.08
CA LEU A 256 8.72 -5.33 -17.09
C LEU A 256 10.00 -4.69 -16.55
N ARG A 257 9.93 -3.54 -15.87
CA ARG A 257 11.11 -2.88 -15.28
C ARG A 257 11.80 -3.76 -14.23
N ILE A 258 11.04 -4.39 -13.33
CA ILE A 258 11.59 -5.30 -12.30
C ILE A 258 12.26 -6.53 -12.94
N ARG A 259 11.65 -7.14 -13.97
CA ARG A 259 12.22 -8.31 -14.67
C ARG A 259 13.52 -8.00 -15.43
N HIS A 260 13.71 -6.76 -15.88
CA HIS A 260 14.98 -6.29 -16.44
C HIS A 260 16.02 -5.91 -15.37
N SER A 261 15.61 -5.70 -14.12
CA SER A 261 16.53 -5.46 -13.00
C SER A 261 17.27 -6.74 -12.60
N GLU A 262 18.55 -6.60 -12.32
CA GLU A 262 19.43 -7.68 -11.85
C GLU A 262 19.05 -8.14 -10.44
N CYS A 263 18.64 -7.19 -9.59
CA CYS A 263 18.14 -7.43 -8.25
C CYS A 263 17.02 -6.44 -7.89
N TYR A 264 16.26 -6.77 -6.85
CA TYR A 264 15.25 -5.90 -6.26
C TYR A 264 15.18 -6.10 -4.74
N ALA A 265 14.58 -5.15 -4.04
CA ALA A 265 14.21 -5.30 -2.63
C ALA A 265 12.72 -5.00 -2.46
N ILE A 266 12.12 -5.54 -1.40
CA ILE A 266 10.74 -5.27 -1.02
C ILE A 266 10.65 -4.65 0.37
N GLN A 267 9.69 -3.75 0.57
CA GLN A 267 9.17 -3.43 1.90
C GLN A 267 7.72 -3.88 1.94
N LEU A 268 7.29 -4.38 3.09
CA LEU A 268 5.92 -4.83 3.32
C LEU A 268 5.46 -4.48 4.72
N ASP A 269 4.20 -4.11 4.82
CA ASP A 269 3.56 -3.69 6.06
C ASP A 269 2.06 -4.01 5.99
N GLU A 270 1.40 -4.04 7.14
CA GLU A 270 -0.02 -4.39 7.28
C GLU A 270 -0.79 -3.32 8.04
N SER A 271 -1.98 -2.96 7.55
CA SER A 271 -2.87 -2.06 8.30
C SER A 271 -4.34 -2.39 8.07
N THR A 272 -5.16 -2.23 9.12
CA THR A 272 -6.61 -2.43 9.08
C THR A 272 -7.34 -1.17 8.60
N ASP A 273 -8.23 -1.31 7.62
CA ASP A 273 -9.07 -0.20 7.16
C ASP A 273 -10.24 0.11 8.11
N VAL A 274 -11.03 1.13 7.76
CA VAL A 274 -12.21 1.59 8.54
C VAL A 274 -13.33 0.54 8.68
N ALA A 275 -13.27 -0.57 7.96
CA ALA A 275 -14.19 -1.71 8.07
C ALA A 275 -13.58 -2.90 8.85
N GLY A 276 -12.36 -2.74 9.38
CA GLY A 276 -11.63 -3.80 10.10
C GLY A 276 -10.96 -4.81 9.17
N LEU A 277 -10.92 -4.58 7.86
CA LEU A 277 -10.25 -5.46 6.91
C LEU A 277 -8.76 -5.11 6.85
N ALA A 278 -7.90 -6.08 7.16
CA ALA A 278 -6.45 -5.93 7.02
C ALA A 278 -6.03 -5.88 5.55
N HIS A 279 -5.12 -4.97 5.21
CA HIS A 279 -4.50 -4.86 3.88
C HIS A 279 -2.99 -5.02 4.00
N LEU A 280 -2.45 -5.95 3.21
CA LEU A 280 -1.02 -6.09 2.97
C LEU A 280 -0.63 -5.15 1.83
N LEU A 281 0.24 -4.20 2.14
CA LEU A 281 0.78 -3.24 1.19
C LEU A 281 2.27 -3.55 0.98
N VAL A 282 2.67 -3.69 -0.29
CA VAL A 282 4.05 -4.04 -0.67
C VAL A 282 4.57 -3.04 -1.67
N TYR A 283 5.77 -2.52 -1.40
CA TYR A 283 6.55 -1.67 -2.30
C TYR A 283 7.83 -2.38 -2.73
N VAL A 284 8.34 -2.02 -3.91
CA VAL A 284 9.53 -2.62 -4.51
C VAL A 284 10.56 -1.54 -4.88
N ARG A 285 11.83 -1.82 -4.60
CA ARG A 285 13.03 -1.09 -5.06
C ARG A 285 13.69 -1.91 -6.17
N TYR A 286 13.98 -1.29 -7.30
CA TYR A 286 14.59 -1.96 -8.46
C TYR A 286 15.46 -0.99 -9.26
N ILE A 287 16.36 -1.52 -10.09
CA ILE A 287 17.23 -0.71 -10.96
C ILE A 287 16.53 -0.44 -12.28
N HIS A 288 16.48 0.83 -12.69
CA HIS A 288 15.97 1.22 -14.01
C HIS A 288 16.65 2.52 -14.47
N GLU A 289 17.09 2.54 -15.73
CA GLU A 289 17.73 3.71 -16.37
C GLU A 289 18.90 4.27 -15.56
N GLY A 290 19.76 3.39 -15.05
CA GLY A 290 20.95 3.78 -14.27
C GLY A 290 20.67 4.27 -12.85
N THR A 291 19.44 4.12 -12.34
CA THR A 291 19.04 4.61 -11.01
C THR A 291 18.20 3.60 -10.23
N ILE A 292 18.15 3.73 -8.90
CA ILE A 292 17.15 2.98 -8.10
C ILE A 292 15.80 3.69 -8.19
N LYS A 293 14.75 2.95 -8.58
CA LYS A 293 13.35 3.40 -8.56
C LYS A 293 12.56 2.67 -7.48
N GLU A 294 11.53 3.34 -6.96
CA GLU A 294 10.63 2.82 -5.93
C GLU A 294 9.17 2.90 -6.45
N ASP A 295 8.39 1.82 -6.35
CA ASP A 295 6.97 1.84 -6.72
C ASP A 295 6.13 0.80 -5.93
N MET A 296 4.81 0.97 -5.94
CA MET A 296 3.86 0.06 -5.28
C MET A 296 3.75 -1.24 -6.06
N LEU A 297 4.16 -2.36 -5.46
CA LEU A 297 4.04 -3.68 -6.06
C LEU A 297 2.57 -4.12 -6.07
N PHE A 298 1.91 -4.14 -4.91
CA PHE A 298 0.47 -4.36 -4.77
C PHE A 298 -0.07 -3.88 -3.42
N CYS A 299 -1.40 -3.74 -3.33
CA CYS A 299 -2.13 -3.51 -2.08
C CYS A 299 -3.34 -4.44 -2.04
N LYS A 300 -3.30 -5.49 -1.19
CA LYS A 300 -4.30 -6.56 -1.22
C LYS A 300 -4.87 -6.89 0.16
N PRO A 301 -6.17 -7.18 0.27
CA PRO A 301 -6.78 -7.56 1.53
C PRO A 301 -6.31 -8.94 2.00
N LEU A 302 -6.16 -9.09 3.31
CA LEU A 302 -5.98 -10.37 3.99
C LEU A 302 -7.37 -10.84 4.47
N GLU A 303 -7.98 -11.73 3.70
CA GLU A 303 -9.42 -12.05 3.77
C GLU A 303 -9.88 -12.77 5.05
N GLN A 304 -8.98 -13.44 5.77
CA GLN A 304 -9.32 -14.27 6.93
C GLN A 304 -8.36 -14.12 8.09
N ARG A 305 -7.06 -14.21 7.81
CA ARG A 305 -6.00 -14.30 8.81
C ARG A 305 -4.80 -13.48 8.38
N THR A 306 -4.09 -12.97 9.38
CA THR A 306 -2.91 -12.12 9.27
C THR A 306 -1.66 -12.87 9.76
N THR A 307 -1.65 -14.21 9.61
CA THR A 307 -0.47 -14.97 10.00
C THR A 307 0.64 -14.79 8.97
N ALA A 308 1.86 -15.00 9.43
CA ALA A 308 3.05 -15.04 8.58
C ALA A 308 2.94 -15.97 7.37
N ALA A 309 2.18 -17.07 7.49
CA ALA A 309 1.96 -18.00 6.39
C ALA A 309 1.00 -17.41 5.34
N ASP A 310 -0.07 -16.74 5.77
CA ASP A 310 -1.05 -16.11 4.87
C ASP A 310 -0.41 -14.93 4.10
N ILE A 311 0.36 -14.10 4.81
CA ILE A 311 1.12 -12.97 4.23
C ILE A 311 2.14 -13.48 3.21
N PHE A 312 2.95 -14.48 3.58
CA PHE A 312 3.90 -15.09 2.65
C PHE A 312 3.19 -15.74 1.46
N GLN A 313 2.07 -16.44 1.65
CA GLN A 313 1.33 -17.06 0.55
C GLN A 313 0.79 -16.01 -0.43
N LYS A 314 0.21 -14.89 0.05
CA LYS A 314 -0.24 -13.80 -0.84
C LYS A 314 0.92 -13.18 -1.63
N LEU A 315 2.07 -13.00 -0.98
CA LEU A 315 3.29 -12.47 -1.58
C LEU A 315 3.87 -13.42 -2.64
N ASP A 316 4.08 -14.69 -2.29
CA ASP A 316 4.60 -15.72 -3.18
C ASP A 316 3.67 -16.01 -4.36
N THR A 317 2.35 -16.08 -4.12
CA THR A 317 1.34 -16.19 -5.20
C THR A 317 1.47 -15.01 -6.17
N PHE A 318 1.68 -13.78 -5.68
CA PHE A 318 1.91 -12.63 -6.55
C PHE A 318 3.22 -12.75 -7.33
N MET A 319 4.33 -13.11 -6.69
CA MET A 319 5.63 -13.25 -7.36
C MET A 319 5.56 -14.30 -8.47
N ASN A 320 5.03 -15.48 -8.18
CA ASN A 320 4.91 -16.59 -9.13
C ASN A 320 3.95 -16.27 -10.29
N THR A 321 2.79 -15.67 -10.00
CA THR A 321 1.82 -15.27 -11.04
C THR A 321 2.43 -14.26 -12.04
N HIS A 322 3.32 -13.39 -11.56
CA HIS A 322 3.95 -12.35 -12.38
C HIS A 322 5.41 -12.67 -12.76
N GLY A 323 5.87 -13.92 -12.58
CA GLY A 323 7.21 -14.34 -12.99
C GLY A 323 8.34 -13.48 -12.39
N LEU A 324 8.22 -13.09 -11.12
CA LEU A 324 9.25 -12.41 -10.36
C LEU A 324 10.06 -13.46 -9.59
N VAL A 325 11.36 -13.55 -9.86
CA VAL A 325 12.24 -14.60 -9.34
C VAL A 325 12.80 -14.21 -7.98
N TRP A 326 12.58 -15.07 -6.97
CA TRP A 326 13.03 -14.83 -5.60
C TRP A 326 14.55 -14.69 -5.44
N ASP A 327 15.36 -15.40 -6.23
CA ASP A 327 16.84 -15.29 -6.23
C ASP A 327 17.36 -13.85 -6.48
N ARG A 328 16.54 -13.00 -7.11
CA ARG A 328 16.88 -11.58 -7.36
C ARG A 328 16.45 -10.67 -6.21
N CYS A 329 15.72 -11.16 -5.22
CA CYS A 329 15.35 -10.40 -4.03
C CYS A 329 16.53 -10.35 -3.06
N VAL A 330 17.10 -9.16 -2.85
CA VAL A 330 18.31 -8.96 -2.03
C VAL A 330 18.04 -8.19 -0.73
N GLY A 331 16.80 -7.72 -0.55
CA GLY A 331 16.40 -6.92 0.61
C GLY A 331 14.92 -7.07 0.96
N ILE A 332 14.62 -7.18 2.25
CA ILE A 332 13.27 -7.25 2.82
C ILE A 332 13.19 -6.24 3.97
N CYS A 333 12.19 -5.35 3.99
CA CYS A 333 11.98 -4.41 5.09
C CYS A 333 10.57 -4.55 5.70
N THR A 334 10.49 -4.58 7.03
CA THR A 334 9.24 -4.78 7.79
C THR A 334 9.21 -3.93 9.08
N ASP A 335 8.01 -3.74 9.63
CA ASP A 335 7.76 -3.07 10.92
C ASP A 335 8.45 -3.74 12.13
N GLY A 336 8.78 -5.02 12.00
CA GLY A 336 9.41 -5.87 13.01
C GLY A 336 8.45 -6.69 13.86
N ALA A 337 7.13 -6.65 13.63
CA ALA A 337 6.16 -7.41 14.40
C ALA A 337 6.45 -8.92 14.40
N ARG A 338 6.00 -9.62 15.44
CA ARG A 338 6.24 -11.06 15.63
C ARG A 338 5.78 -11.92 14.44
N ALA A 339 4.72 -11.51 13.73
CA ALA A 339 4.27 -12.16 12.50
C ALA A 339 5.28 -11.98 11.34
N MET A 340 5.96 -10.85 11.28
CA MET A 340 7.00 -10.60 10.28
C MET A 340 8.32 -11.32 10.64
N THR A 341 8.74 -11.29 11.91
CA THR A 341 10.12 -11.61 12.34
C THR A 341 10.29 -12.93 13.10
N GLY A 342 9.22 -13.66 13.40
CA GLY A 342 9.28 -14.86 14.24
C GLY A 342 10.23 -15.96 13.72
N ARG A 343 11.28 -16.27 14.49
CA ARG A 343 12.43 -17.15 14.16
C ARG A 343 12.15 -18.43 13.36
N HIS A 344 11.00 -19.08 13.57
CA HIS A 344 10.66 -20.38 12.97
C HIS A 344 9.42 -20.34 12.06
N GLY A 345 8.88 -19.16 11.76
CA GLY A 345 7.63 -19.09 10.98
C GLY A 345 7.19 -17.72 10.50
N GLY A 346 7.92 -16.65 10.82
CA GLY A 346 7.65 -15.28 10.38
C GLY A 346 7.85 -15.09 8.87
N VAL A 347 7.27 -14.02 8.32
CA VAL A 347 7.35 -13.69 6.88
C VAL A 347 8.81 -13.61 6.42
N VAL A 348 9.68 -12.96 7.18
CA VAL A 348 11.11 -12.80 6.86
C VAL A 348 11.79 -14.16 6.70
N SER A 349 11.63 -15.08 7.66
CA SER A 349 12.22 -16.41 7.60
C SER A 349 11.69 -17.24 6.42
N ARG A 350 10.42 -17.04 6.03
CA ARG A 350 9.82 -17.69 4.85
C ARG A 350 10.36 -17.14 3.54
N VAL A 351 10.52 -15.82 3.43
CA VAL A 351 11.15 -15.21 2.25
C VAL A 351 12.63 -15.60 2.16
N GLN A 352 13.37 -15.62 3.26
CA GLN A 352 14.78 -16.05 3.26
C GLN A 352 14.97 -17.54 2.90
N ALA A 353 13.95 -18.39 3.09
CA ALA A 353 13.96 -19.76 2.59
C ALA A 353 13.85 -19.88 1.06
N VAL A 354 13.29 -18.88 0.37
CA VAL A 354 13.19 -18.82 -1.11
C VAL A 354 14.16 -17.81 -1.74
N ALA A 355 14.69 -16.88 -0.95
CA ALA A 355 15.68 -15.88 -1.33
C ALA A 355 16.81 -15.81 -0.25
N PRO A 356 17.76 -16.77 -0.23
CA PRO A 356 18.77 -16.85 0.83
C PRO A 356 19.71 -15.64 0.90
N ASP A 357 19.92 -14.98 -0.24
CA ASP A 357 20.69 -13.73 -0.37
C ASP A 357 19.97 -12.48 0.19
N ALA A 358 18.70 -12.61 0.63
CA ALA A 358 17.89 -11.49 1.06
C ALA A 358 18.25 -11.00 2.47
N SER A 359 18.87 -9.82 2.54
CA SER A 359 19.09 -9.11 3.80
C SER A 359 17.75 -8.61 4.37
N TRP A 360 17.54 -8.79 5.67
CA TRP A 360 16.38 -8.21 6.35
C TRP A 360 16.75 -6.92 7.10
N VAL A 361 15.93 -5.89 6.93
CA VAL A 361 16.02 -4.61 7.63
C VAL A 361 14.77 -4.42 8.47
N HIS A 362 14.94 -4.31 9.79
CA HIS A 362 13.89 -3.80 10.66
C HIS A 362 13.74 -2.29 10.44
N CYS A 363 12.52 -1.84 10.11
CA CYS A 363 12.19 -0.45 9.82
C CYS A 363 12.75 0.52 10.86
N SER A 364 13.54 1.49 10.40
CA SER A 364 14.24 2.44 11.28
C SER A 364 13.29 3.39 12.01
N ILE A 365 12.14 3.73 11.42
CA ILE A 365 11.07 4.53 12.07
C ILE A 365 10.48 3.76 13.25
N HIS A 366 10.22 2.46 13.08
CA HIS A 366 9.73 1.60 14.15
C HIS A 366 10.79 1.34 15.23
N ARG A 367 12.09 1.20 14.87
CA ARG A 367 13.20 1.08 15.82
C ARG A 367 13.40 2.34 16.67
N GLU A 368 13.34 3.53 16.06
CA GLU A 368 13.40 4.82 16.76
C GLU A 368 12.22 4.94 17.75
N ALA A 369 10.99 4.68 17.29
CA ALA A 369 9.81 4.70 18.14
C ALA A 369 9.80 3.61 19.25
N LEU A 370 10.60 2.54 19.11
CA LEU A 370 10.84 1.56 20.18
C LEU A 370 11.89 2.04 21.17
N ALA A 371 13.00 2.62 20.70
CA ALA A 371 14.05 3.19 21.55
C ALA A 371 13.50 4.32 22.44
N ALA A 372 12.63 5.16 21.89
CA ALA A 372 12.03 6.28 22.62
C ALA A 372 11.05 5.89 23.74
N LYS A 373 10.67 4.61 23.89
CA LYS A 373 9.71 4.17 24.93
C LYS A 373 10.28 4.24 26.35
N GLY A 374 11.60 4.26 26.51
CA GLY A 374 12.26 4.33 27.82
C GLY A 374 12.19 5.71 28.44
N ILE A 375 11.12 6.00 29.20
CA ILE A 375 10.95 7.28 29.93
C ILE A 375 10.95 7.02 31.45
N PRO A 376 11.72 7.78 32.26
CA PRO A 376 11.67 7.72 33.73
C PRO A 376 10.27 7.92 34.29
N VAL A 377 9.97 7.28 35.42
CA VAL A 377 8.62 7.22 36.01
C VAL A 377 8.01 8.61 36.25
N ARG A 378 8.80 9.58 36.71
CA ARG A 378 8.32 10.95 36.94
C ARG A 378 7.90 11.63 35.64
N LEU A 379 8.76 11.60 34.62
CA LEU A 379 8.50 12.17 33.30
C LEU A 379 7.34 11.45 32.59
N LYS A 380 7.22 10.13 32.78
CA LYS A 380 6.12 9.32 32.26
C LYS A 380 4.78 9.70 32.91
N HIS A 381 4.77 9.99 34.21
CA HIS A 381 3.58 10.51 34.89
C HIS A 381 3.15 11.88 34.33
N VAL A 382 4.08 12.81 34.14
CA VAL A 382 3.80 14.14 33.52
C VAL A 382 3.20 13.97 32.12
N LEU A 383 3.80 13.12 31.28
CA LEU A 383 3.30 12.80 29.95
C LEU A 383 1.85 12.27 29.97
N ASP A 384 1.58 11.26 30.80
CA ASP A 384 0.26 10.62 30.83
C ASP A 384 -0.82 11.52 31.44
N THR A 385 -0.46 12.34 32.42
CA THR A 385 -1.35 13.33 33.05
C THR A 385 -1.73 14.43 32.06
N SER A 386 -0.79 14.99 31.29
CA SER A 386 -1.10 15.93 30.21
C SER A 386 -2.01 15.31 29.13
N VAL A 387 -1.76 14.06 28.72
CA VAL A 387 -2.62 13.35 27.75
C VAL A 387 -4.04 13.13 28.30
N LYS A 388 -4.20 12.82 29.59
CA LYS A 388 -5.53 12.71 30.23
C LYS A 388 -6.29 14.04 30.21
N MET A 389 -5.63 15.16 30.49
CA MET A 389 -6.23 16.50 30.39
C MET A 389 -6.68 16.83 28.97
N VAL A 390 -5.82 16.60 27.96
CA VAL A 390 -6.17 16.76 26.55
C VAL A 390 -7.40 15.92 26.19
N ASN A 391 -7.41 14.65 26.59
CA ASN A 391 -8.52 13.75 26.33
C ASN A 391 -9.82 14.21 27.00
N PHE A 392 -9.80 14.79 28.21
CA PHE A 392 -10.98 15.36 28.86
C PHE A 392 -11.59 16.54 28.06
N VAL A 393 -10.76 17.45 27.56
CA VAL A 393 -11.21 18.58 26.72
C VAL A 393 -11.76 18.09 25.37
N LYS A 394 -11.14 17.06 24.79
CA LYS A 394 -11.52 16.53 23.46
C LYS A 394 -12.64 15.47 23.48
N ALA A 395 -12.91 14.82 24.61
CA ALA A 395 -13.92 13.76 24.72
C ALA A 395 -15.35 14.24 24.47
N ARG A 396 -15.64 15.53 24.70
CA ARG A 396 -16.97 16.12 24.48
C ARG A 396 -16.87 17.26 23.43
N PRO A 397 -17.64 17.20 22.33
CA PRO A 397 -17.69 18.29 21.35
C PRO A 397 -18.14 19.65 21.94
N LEU A 398 -18.84 19.64 23.08
CA LEU A 398 -19.14 20.87 23.82
C LEU A 398 -17.87 21.46 24.45
N ASN A 399 -17.13 20.68 25.23
CA ASN A 399 -15.86 21.09 25.87
C ASN A 399 -14.89 21.63 24.81
N SER A 400 -14.73 20.96 23.67
CA SER A 400 -13.86 21.42 22.59
C SER A 400 -14.28 22.75 21.96
N ARG A 401 -15.59 23.06 21.89
CA ARG A 401 -16.07 24.37 21.39
C ARG A 401 -15.95 25.47 22.44
N LEU A 402 -16.21 25.16 23.71
CA LEU A 402 -16.04 26.10 24.82
C LEU A 402 -14.57 26.49 25.00
N PHE A 403 -13.67 25.50 24.93
CA PHE A 403 -12.23 25.74 24.95
C PHE A 403 -11.76 26.58 23.75
N ALA A 404 -12.26 26.29 22.54
CA ALA A 404 -11.90 27.07 21.36
C ALA A 404 -12.38 28.54 21.41
N ALA A 405 -13.58 28.78 21.94
CA ALA A 405 -14.06 30.13 22.21
C ALA A 405 -13.16 30.85 23.22
N LEU A 406 -12.78 30.18 24.31
CA LEU A 406 -11.86 30.72 25.32
C LEU A 406 -10.48 31.07 24.75
N CYS A 407 -9.88 30.22 23.92
CA CYS A 407 -8.62 30.52 23.24
C CYS A 407 -8.72 31.75 22.33
N ASN A 408 -9.81 31.87 21.56
CA ASN A 408 -10.04 33.04 20.70
C ASN A 408 -10.24 34.33 21.54
N GLU A 409 -10.99 34.26 22.65
CA GLU A 409 -11.18 35.36 23.60
C GLU A 409 -9.87 35.78 24.31
N MET A 410 -8.97 34.83 24.57
CA MET A 410 -7.66 35.06 25.18
C MET A 410 -6.56 35.43 24.15
N GLY A 411 -6.87 35.38 22.85
CA GLY A 411 -5.95 35.76 21.77
C GLY A 411 -4.85 34.73 21.47
N SER A 412 -5.06 33.46 21.83
CA SER A 412 -4.08 32.38 21.65
C SER A 412 -3.81 32.09 20.17
N GLU A 413 -2.55 31.78 19.80
CA GLU A 413 -2.20 31.35 18.43
C GLU A 413 -2.83 30.00 18.03
N HIS A 414 -3.30 29.22 19.00
CA HIS A 414 -3.89 27.90 18.79
C HIS A 414 -5.31 27.82 19.37
N GLU A 415 -6.31 27.80 18.49
CA GLU A 415 -7.72 27.73 18.90
C GLU A 415 -8.19 26.33 19.35
N THR A 416 -7.40 25.27 19.15
CA THR A 416 -7.80 23.92 19.59
C THR A 416 -6.63 23.03 19.96
N LEU A 417 -6.77 22.28 21.06
CA LEU A 417 -5.89 21.15 21.36
C LEU A 417 -6.00 20.06 20.28
N LEU A 418 -4.87 19.45 19.95
CA LEU A 418 -4.79 18.28 19.09
C LEU A 418 -5.26 17.03 19.85
N LEU A 419 -6.14 16.22 19.25
CA LEU A 419 -6.58 14.96 19.86
C LEU A 419 -5.48 13.90 19.72
N HIS A 420 -5.13 13.26 20.83
CA HIS A 420 -4.25 12.10 20.83
C HIS A 420 -5.04 10.81 20.58
N THR A 421 -4.54 9.96 19.69
CA THR A 421 -4.82 8.52 19.68
C THR A 421 -3.51 7.79 19.92
N GLU A 422 -3.53 6.71 20.70
CA GLU A 422 -2.30 6.07 21.24
C GLU A 422 -1.34 5.51 20.19
N ILE A 423 -1.78 5.45 18.93
CA ILE A 423 -1.23 4.62 17.86
C ILE A 423 0.06 5.21 17.25
N ARG A 424 0.42 6.48 17.50
CA ARG A 424 1.65 7.09 16.95
C ARG A 424 2.38 8.00 17.93
N TRP A 425 3.60 7.59 18.31
CA TRP A 425 4.50 8.34 19.21
C TRP A 425 4.73 9.79 18.74
N LEU A 426 4.87 10.00 17.43
CA LEU A 426 5.11 11.30 16.78
C LEU A 426 3.99 12.33 16.98
N SER A 427 2.77 11.89 17.27
CA SER A 427 1.68 12.82 17.58
C SER A 427 1.85 13.48 18.95
N ARG A 428 2.59 12.83 19.88
CA ARG A 428 2.73 13.29 21.26
C ARG A 428 3.49 14.60 21.37
N GLY A 429 4.59 14.78 20.62
CA GLY A 429 5.36 16.04 20.65
C GLY A 429 4.50 17.25 20.34
N LYS A 430 3.78 17.23 19.22
CA LYS A 430 2.88 18.33 18.82
C LYS A 430 1.71 18.54 19.78
N VAL A 431 1.18 17.46 20.37
CA VAL A 431 0.14 17.55 21.41
C VAL A 431 0.69 18.22 22.67
N LEU A 432 1.90 17.87 23.11
CA LEU A 432 2.53 18.45 24.30
C LEU A 432 2.89 19.92 24.11
N THR A 433 3.50 20.29 22.98
CA THR A 433 3.82 21.69 22.66
C THR A 433 2.56 22.56 22.69
N CYS A 434 1.52 22.18 21.94
CA CYS A 434 0.23 22.89 21.93
C CYS A 434 -0.47 22.92 23.30
N PHE A 435 -0.34 21.85 24.10
CA PHE A 435 -0.86 21.82 25.47
C PHE A 435 -0.08 22.73 26.43
N PHE A 436 1.23 22.84 26.26
CA PHE A 436 2.10 23.70 27.07
C PHE A 436 1.94 25.18 26.70
N GLU A 437 1.78 25.49 25.42
CA GLU A 437 1.44 26.83 24.93
C GLU A 437 0.09 27.28 25.50
N LEU A 438 -0.94 26.43 25.43
CA LEU A 438 -2.30 26.72 25.92
C LEU A 438 -2.52 26.46 27.42
N ARG A 439 -1.45 26.39 28.22
CA ARG A 439 -1.52 26.01 29.65
C ARG A 439 -2.35 26.99 30.48
N ASP A 440 -2.39 28.28 30.10
CA ASP A 440 -3.03 29.34 30.88
C ASP A 440 -4.54 29.41 30.56
N GLU A 441 -4.91 29.22 29.29
CA GLU A 441 -6.28 28.93 28.84
C GLU A 441 -6.82 27.67 29.51
N LEU A 442 -5.99 26.63 29.67
CA LEU A 442 -6.38 25.40 30.34
C LEU A 442 -6.66 25.60 31.84
N LYS A 443 -5.87 26.41 32.55
CA LYS A 443 -6.17 26.79 33.96
C LYS A 443 -7.55 27.44 34.06
N VAL A 444 -7.86 28.40 33.19
CA VAL A 444 -9.17 29.08 33.15
C VAL A 444 -10.30 28.11 32.74
N PHE A 445 -10.07 27.22 31.79
CA PHE A 445 -11.04 26.23 31.36
C PHE A 445 -11.42 25.26 32.49
N PHE A 446 -10.42 24.70 33.18
CA PHE A 446 -10.61 23.75 34.28
C PHE A 446 -11.18 24.39 35.54
N SER A 447 -10.93 25.69 35.77
CA SER A 447 -11.59 26.45 36.84
C SER A 447 -13.13 26.46 36.68
N ASN A 448 -13.61 26.44 35.44
CA ASN A 448 -15.04 26.36 35.11
C ASN A 448 -15.54 24.92 34.88
N HIS A 449 -14.63 23.97 34.65
CA HIS A 449 -14.91 22.56 34.36
C HIS A 449 -13.98 21.66 35.20
N PRO A 450 -14.25 21.48 36.50
CA PRO A 450 -13.32 20.81 37.42
C PRO A 450 -12.90 19.42 36.93
N PHE A 451 -11.60 19.16 36.97
CA PHE A 451 -11.00 17.89 36.61
C PHE A 451 -9.88 17.55 37.59
N GLU A 452 -9.86 16.33 38.13
CA GLU A 452 -9.02 15.94 39.27
C GLU A 452 -7.51 16.21 39.11
N LEU A 453 -7.02 16.27 37.88
CA LEU A 453 -5.60 16.48 37.58
C LEU A 453 -5.22 17.96 37.37
N SER A 454 -6.19 18.89 37.24
CA SER A 454 -5.91 20.27 36.81
C SER A 454 -5.01 21.06 37.75
N GLU A 455 -4.91 20.66 39.01
CA GLU A 455 -3.98 21.24 39.99
C GLU A 455 -2.52 21.21 39.49
N HIS A 456 -2.13 20.20 38.71
CA HIS A 456 -0.77 20.09 38.14
C HIS A 456 -0.41 21.24 37.17
N LEU A 457 -1.37 22.00 36.66
CA LEU A 457 -1.08 23.21 35.86
C LEU A 457 -0.55 24.37 36.72
N HIS A 458 -0.68 24.29 38.05
CA HIS A 458 -0.14 25.25 39.01
C HIS A 458 1.17 24.77 39.68
N ASP A 459 1.62 23.55 39.35
CA ASP A 459 2.89 22.98 39.84
C ASP A 459 4.03 23.35 38.87
N GLU A 460 4.91 24.25 39.32
CA GLU A 460 6.07 24.71 38.56
C GLU A 460 7.05 23.58 38.21
N GLU A 461 7.19 22.56 39.07
CA GLU A 461 8.10 21.44 38.81
C GLU A 461 7.48 20.48 37.79
N TYR A 462 6.15 20.31 37.81
CA TYR A 462 5.39 19.64 36.73
C TYR A 462 5.55 20.38 35.39
N LEU A 463 5.35 21.70 35.37
CA LEU A 463 5.50 22.51 34.15
C LEU A 463 6.94 22.50 33.62
N THR A 464 7.95 22.50 34.51
CA THR A 464 9.37 22.37 34.13
C THR A 464 9.63 21.02 33.46
N CYS A 465 9.14 19.91 34.03
CA CYS A 465 9.21 18.60 33.39
C CYS A 465 8.47 18.54 32.05
N LEU A 466 7.32 19.20 31.95
CA LEU A 466 6.51 19.26 30.73
C LEU A 466 7.19 20.05 29.61
N ALA A 467 7.84 21.18 29.93
CA ALA A 467 8.61 21.98 28.99
C ALA A 467 9.76 21.17 28.38
N TYR A 468 10.55 20.49 29.22
CA TYR A 468 11.58 19.53 28.77
C TYR A 468 11.01 18.43 27.86
N LEU A 469 9.83 17.89 28.20
CA LEU A 469 9.17 16.88 27.36
C LEU A 469 8.76 17.44 25.99
N CYS A 470 8.31 18.70 25.91
CA CYS A 470 8.01 19.35 24.62
C CYS A 470 9.26 19.39 23.74
N ASP A 471 10.40 19.84 24.28
CA ASP A 471 11.66 19.91 23.53
C ASP A 471 12.15 18.53 23.08
N ILE A 472 12.26 17.55 23.98
CA ILE A 472 12.84 16.23 23.62
C ILE A 472 11.94 15.45 22.63
N PHE A 473 10.61 15.56 22.75
CA PHE A 473 9.71 14.97 21.76
C PHE A 473 9.75 15.72 20.41
N SER A 474 10.01 17.03 20.41
CA SER A 474 10.27 17.79 19.18
C SER A 474 11.53 17.26 18.47
N ARG A 475 12.63 17.07 19.21
CA ARG A 475 13.89 16.48 18.68
C ARG A 475 13.72 15.05 18.16
N LEU A 476 12.93 14.21 18.82
CA LEU A 476 12.59 12.87 18.34
C LEU A 476 11.77 12.93 17.03
N ASN A 477 10.82 13.87 16.93
CA ASN A 477 10.08 14.10 15.70
C ASN A 477 10.97 14.66 14.56
N GLU A 478 11.94 15.53 14.85
CA GLU A 478 12.98 15.96 13.89
C GLU A 478 13.78 14.76 13.36
N LEU A 479 14.26 13.88 14.24
CA LEU A 479 14.97 12.67 13.86
C LEU A 479 14.09 11.79 12.96
N ASN A 480 12.87 11.49 13.39
CA ASN A 480 11.96 10.60 12.67
C ASN A 480 11.60 11.13 11.27
N LEU A 481 11.26 12.42 11.14
CA LEU A 481 11.09 13.06 9.84
C LEU A 481 12.36 12.99 8.99
N GLY A 482 13.54 13.04 9.62
CA GLY A 482 14.82 12.78 8.97
C GLY A 482 15.03 11.33 8.52
N LEU A 483 14.43 10.33 9.18
CA LEU A 483 14.49 8.92 8.75
C LEU A 483 13.50 8.61 7.61
N GLN A 484 12.48 9.44 7.44
CA GLN A 484 11.52 9.36 6.33
C GLN A 484 12.13 9.88 5.02
N GLY A 485 11.62 9.37 3.88
CA GLY A 485 12.01 9.85 2.55
C GLY A 485 12.00 8.76 1.48
N VAL A 486 11.89 9.21 0.22
CA VAL A 486 12.17 8.42 -0.98
C VAL A 486 13.69 8.21 -1.09
N SER A 487 14.14 7.05 -1.55
CA SER A 487 15.57 6.72 -1.72
C SER A 487 16.44 6.75 -0.44
N ALA A 488 15.84 6.78 0.75
CA ALA A 488 16.59 6.70 2.01
C ALA A 488 17.37 5.37 2.13
N THR A 489 18.67 5.45 2.35
CA THR A 489 19.56 4.28 2.52
C THR A 489 19.84 3.98 4.00
N ILE A 490 20.36 2.80 4.31
CA ILE A 490 20.77 2.45 5.67
C ILE A 490 21.87 3.37 6.21
N PHE A 491 22.74 3.89 5.33
CA PHE A 491 23.78 4.85 5.70
C PHE A 491 23.18 6.19 6.17
N ASN A 492 22.19 6.72 5.45
CA ASN A 492 21.52 7.97 5.85
C ASN A 492 20.82 7.84 7.22
N VAL A 493 20.31 6.65 7.55
CA VAL A 493 19.75 6.37 8.88
C VAL A 493 20.84 6.39 9.94
N GLN A 494 21.94 5.66 9.72
CA GLN A 494 23.06 5.59 10.66
C GLN A 494 23.62 6.98 10.98
N ASP A 495 23.87 7.81 9.96
CA ASP A 495 24.43 9.15 10.13
C ASP A 495 23.52 10.04 11.00
N LYS A 496 22.19 9.94 10.81
CA LYS A 496 21.19 10.72 11.57
C LYS A 496 20.99 10.22 13.00
N VAL A 497 20.99 8.91 13.22
CA VAL A 497 20.91 8.32 14.57
C VAL A 497 22.19 8.61 15.36
N GLU A 498 23.36 8.49 14.74
CA GLU A 498 24.65 8.80 15.35
C GLU A 498 24.75 10.29 15.73
N ALA A 499 24.26 11.19 14.88
CA ALA A 499 24.14 12.61 15.20
C ALA A 499 23.18 12.85 16.39
N MET A 500 22.07 12.10 16.50
CA MET A 500 21.17 12.20 17.66
C MET A 500 21.83 11.71 18.96
N ILE A 501 22.52 10.57 18.94
CA ILE A 501 23.24 10.03 20.11
C ILE A 501 24.30 11.03 20.60
N LYS A 502 25.08 11.62 19.68
CA LYS A 502 26.04 12.68 20.01
C LYS A 502 25.38 13.94 20.58
N LYS A 503 24.21 14.34 20.06
CA LYS A 503 23.43 15.46 20.60
C LYS A 503 22.89 15.17 22.01
N LEU A 504 22.37 13.98 22.29
CA LEU A 504 21.88 13.59 23.61
C LEU A 504 22.99 13.70 24.67
N ASN A 505 24.19 13.22 24.35
CA ASN A 505 25.37 13.35 25.22
C ASN A 505 25.78 14.81 25.44
N LEU A 506 25.75 15.65 24.39
CA LEU A 506 25.98 17.09 24.52
C LEU A 506 24.94 17.74 25.44
N TRP A 507 23.66 17.45 25.25
CA TRP A 507 22.57 18.05 26.04
C TRP A 507 22.63 17.64 27.52
N LYS A 508 23.03 16.40 27.82
CA LYS A 508 23.32 15.95 29.20
C LYS A 508 24.43 16.82 29.82
N ASN A 509 25.54 17.03 29.10
CA ASN A 509 26.64 17.88 29.57
C ASN A 509 26.21 19.35 29.77
N CYS A 510 25.32 19.88 28.92
CA CYS A 510 24.73 21.21 29.09
C CYS A 510 23.87 21.29 30.36
N LEU A 511 22.99 20.31 30.61
CA LEU A 511 22.23 20.24 31.85
C LEU A 511 23.15 20.14 33.06
N ASP A 512 24.25 19.37 32.99
CA ASP A 512 25.24 19.27 34.05
C ASP A 512 25.91 20.60 34.40
N THR A 513 26.13 21.49 33.43
CA THR A 513 26.59 22.88 33.66
C THR A 513 25.46 23.89 33.92
N ASN A 514 24.20 23.43 34.03
CA ASN A 514 22.97 24.23 34.13
C ASN A 514 22.68 25.13 32.91
N ASN A 515 23.31 24.89 31.75
CA ASN A 515 22.90 25.53 30.51
C ASN A 515 21.66 24.81 29.93
N THR A 516 20.53 25.53 29.85
CA THR A 516 19.26 25.04 29.30
C THR A 516 18.97 25.47 27.87
N GLU A 517 19.80 26.33 27.24
CA GLU A 517 19.58 26.93 25.91
C GLU A 517 19.31 25.91 24.79
N VAL A 518 19.81 24.68 24.94
CA VAL A 518 19.60 23.56 23.99
C VAL A 518 18.16 23.02 23.98
N PHE A 519 17.38 23.39 25.00
CA PHE A 519 15.95 23.09 25.22
C PHE A 519 15.16 24.41 25.26
N PRO A 520 14.77 24.98 24.10
CA PRO A 520 14.15 26.32 24.05
C PRO A 520 12.89 26.46 24.93
N VAL A 521 11.96 25.50 24.89
CA VAL A 521 10.71 25.60 25.67
C VAL A 521 11.00 25.57 27.17
N LEU A 522 11.95 24.72 27.61
CA LEU A 522 12.43 24.70 28.99
C LEU A 522 13.15 26.00 29.39
N HIS A 523 14.04 26.50 28.53
CA HIS A 523 14.83 27.71 28.77
C HIS A 523 13.93 28.93 28.93
N ASP A 524 13.05 29.16 27.94
CA ASP A 524 12.14 30.29 27.92
C ASP A 524 11.16 30.23 29.11
N PHE A 525 10.70 29.03 29.50
CA PHE A 525 9.85 28.87 30.68
C PHE A 525 10.58 29.23 31.98
N LEU A 526 11.81 28.75 32.18
CA LEU A 526 12.61 29.07 33.37
C LEU A 526 12.91 30.58 33.45
N CYS A 527 13.36 31.18 32.34
CA CYS A 527 13.64 32.62 32.26
C CYS A 527 12.40 33.49 32.46
N SER A 528 11.25 33.13 31.88
CA SER A 528 10.01 33.93 31.97
C SER A 528 9.38 33.92 33.37
N ASN A 529 9.73 32.94 34.21
CA ASN A 529 9.16 32.78 35.56
C ASN A 529 10.20 32.97 36.68
N ASP A 530 11.43 33.41 36.36
CA ASP A 530 12.57 33.54 37.28
C ASP A 530 12.88 32.25 38.09
N LEU A 531 12.76 31.10 37.42
CA LEU A 531 12.93 29.78 38.01
C LEU A 531 14.32 29.20 37.75
N THR A 532 14.80 28.38 38.69
CA THR A 532 16.03 27.60 38.53
C THR A 532 15.72 26.11 38.40
N LEU A 533 16.49 25.41 37.56
CA LEU A 533 16.26 23.97 37.33
C LEU A 533 16.56 23.16 38.61
N SER A 534 15.50 22.57 39.18
CA SER A 534 15.58 21.76 40.40
C SER A 534 16.59 20.61 40.24
N LYS A 535 17.35 20.30 41.31
CA LYS A 535 18.28 19.16 41.34
C LYS A 535 17.59 17.82 41.07
N SER A 536 16.29 17.71 41.40
CA SER A 536 15.48 16.52 41.10
C SER A 536 15.17 16.44 39.60
N VAL A 537 14.60 17.51 39.02
CA VAL A 537 14.27 17.53 37.58
C VAL A 537 15.51 17.34 36.72
N LYS A 538 16.62 18.04 37.03
CA LYS A 538 17.90 17.87 36.34
C LYS A 538 18.36 16.41 36.31
N ARG A 539 18.26 15.71 37.44
CA ARG A 539 18.61 14.28 37.53
C ARG A 539 17.71 13.41 36.64
N GLU A 540 16.39 13.62 36.68
CA GLU A 540 15.43 12.88 35.84
C GLU A 540 15.67 13.13 34.34
N CYS A 541 15.93 14.38 33.95
CA CYS A 541 16.25 14.74 32.56
C CYS A 541 17.56 14.07 32.10
N ASN A 542 18.62 14.12 32.91
CA ASN A 542 19.89 13.45 32.61
C ASN A 542 19.74 11.94 32.46
N VAL A 543 19.00 11.28 33.37
CA VAL A 543 18.71 9.84 33.27
C VAL A 543 17.93 9.52 31.99
N HIS A 544 16.95 10.36 31.61
CA HIS A 544 16.23 10.18 30.35
C HIS A 544 17.13 10.32 29.11
N LEU A 545 17.99 11.33 29.06
CA LEU A 545 18.90 11.54 27.91
C LEU A 545 19.89 10.38 27.75
N GLU A 546 20.44 9.89 28.87
CA GLU A 546 21.38 8.77 28.91
C GLU A 546 20.72 7.45 28.51
N GLU A 547 19.56 7.13 29.11
CA GLU A 547 18.80 5.93 28.76
C GLU A 547 18.35 5.97 27.29
N LEU A 548 17.90 7.12 26.78
CA LEU A 548 17.52 7.29 25.37
C LEU A 548 18.70 7.09 24.43
N ALA A 549 19.90 7.57 24.78
CA ALA A 549 21.12 7.33 24.00
C ALA A 549 21.53 5.85 24.01
N VAL A 550 21.43 5.18 25.16
CA VAL A 550 21.69 3.74 25.31
C VAL A 550 20.67 2.91 24.51
N GLN A 551 19.38 3.24 24.58
CA GLN A 551 18.34 2.56 23.80
C GLN A 551 18.51 2.80 22.30
N LEU A 552 18.85 4.02 21.87
CA LEU A 552 19.17 4.28 20.46
C LEU A 552 20.38 3.46 20.00
N ARG A 553 21.47 3.37 20.78
CA ARG A 553 22.63 2.53 20.45
C ARG A 553 22.29 1.02 20.44
N ARG A 554 21.42 0.57 21.36
CA ARG A 554 20.92 -0.82 21.38
C ARG A 554 20.07 -1.15 20.16
N TYR A 555 19.16 -0.27 19.78
CA TYR A 555 18.31 -0.44 18.60
C TYR A 555 19.05 -0.16 17.30
N PHE A 556 20.15 0.59 17.32
CA PHE A 556 21.02 0.89 16.18
C PHE A 556 22.51 0.67 16.54
N PRO A 557 22.98 -0.60 16.51
CA PRO A 557 24.37 -0.92 16.79
C PRO A 557 25.34 -0.20 15.86
N GLU A 558 26.55 0.07 16.34
CA GLU A 558 27.65 0.56 15.51
C GLU A 558 28.02 -0.47 14.43
N THR A 559 28.35 0.03 13.24
CA THR A 559 28.90 -0.78 12.17
C THR A 559 30.38 -1.03 12.40
N ASP A 560 30.85 -2.22 12.03
CA ASP A 560 32.27 -2.61 11.99
C ASP A 560 33.12 -1.89 10.93
N GLY A 561 32.55 -0.92 10.21
CA GLY A 561 33.17 -0.20 9.11
C GLY A 561 33.39 -1.03 7.83
N SER A 562 32.99 -2.31 7.78
CA SER A 562 33.25 -3.22 6.67
C SER A 562 32.71 -2.73 5.31
N ASN A 563 31.72 -1.84 5.34
CA ASN A 563 31.01 -1.29 4.20
C ASN A 563 31.26 0.21 4.00
N ASP A 564 32.14 0.86 4.76
CA ASP A 564 32.37 2.31 4.64
C ASP A 564 33.07 2.71 3.33
N TRP A 565 33.77 1.79 2.67
CA TRP A 565 34.24 1.97 1.29
C TRP A 565 33.09 2.27 0.30
N ILE A 566 31.86 1.85 0.61
CA ILE A 566 30.69 2.17 -0.21
C ILE A 566 30.33 3.65 -0.09
N ARG A 567 30.45 4.25 1.10
CA ARG A 567 30.27 5.70 1.35
C ARG A 567 31.45 6.54 0.86
N HIS A 568 32.66 5.99 0.98
CA HIS A 568 33.92 6.71 0.87
C HIS A 568 34.93 5.97 -0.04
N PRO A 569 34.59 5.70 -1.32
CA PRO A 569 35.43 4.88 -2.21
C PRO A 569 36.81 5.48 -2.52
N PHE A 570 37.04 6.76 -2.23
CA PHE A 570 38.32 7.47 -2.43
C PHE A 570 39.14 7.62 -1.13
N THR A 571 38.95 6.70 -0.17
CA THR A 571 39.66 6.71 1.13
C THR A 571 40.47 5.42 1.31
N ALA A 572 40.86 5.08 2.55
CA ALA A 572 41.69 3.91 2.82
C ALA A 572 40.96 2.60 2.45
N VAL A 573 41.66 1.72 1.74
CA VAL A 573 41.14 0.44 1.27
C VAL A 573 40.98 -0.52 2.46
N PRO A 574 39.78 -1.09 2.72
CA PRO A 574 39.58 -2.01 3.84
C PRO A 574 40.28 -3.35 3.63
N THR A 575 41.02 -3.81 4.64
CA THR A 575 41.67 -5.13 4.65
C THR A 575 40.68 -6.31 4.70
N SER A 576 39.39 -6.04 4.96
CA SER A 576 38.31 -7.02 4.95
C SER A 576 37.79 -7.38 3.55
N LEU A 577 38.22 -6.66 2.50
CA LEU A 577 37.91 -6.98 1.11
C LEU A 577 38.84 -8.08 0.57
N SER A 578 38.42 -8.81 -0.46
CA SER A 578 39.30 -9.76 -1.16
C SER A 578 40.42 -9.00 -1.89
N PRO A 579 41.60 -9.61 -2.16
CA PRO A 579 42.67 -8.90 -2.86
C PRO A 579 42.25 -8.30 -4.21
N SER A 580 41.40 -9.00 -4.98
CA SER A 580 40.83 -8.48 -6.22
C SER A 580 39.86 -7.31 -6.01
N ASP A 581 39.02 -7.36 -4.97
CA ASP A 581 38.16 -6.22 -4.60
C ASP A 581 39.01 -5.02 -4.11
N GLN A 582 40.17 -5.27 -3.46
CA GLN A 582 41.10 -4.23 -3.03
C GLN A 582 41.78 -3.56 -4.24
N GLU A 583 42.27 -4.34 -5.22
CA GLU A 583 42.83 -3.83 -6.47
C GLU A 583 41.82 -2.96 -7.23
N SER A 584 40.61 -3.46 -7.47
CA SER A 584 39.50 -2.69 -8.06
C SER A 584 39.17 -1.41 -7.29
N LEU A 585 39.26 -1.42 -5.96
CA LEU A 585 39.00 -0.22 -5.16
C LEU A 585 40.17 0.78 -5.22
N ILE A 586 41.42 0.33 -5.37
CA ILE A 586 42.58 1.20 -5.61
C ILE A 586 42.44 1.93 -6.95
N GLU A 587 41.99 1.23 -7.99
CA GLU A 587 41.70 1.84 -9.30
C GLU A 587 40.63 2.94 -9.16
N ILE A 588 39.49 2.65 -8.53
CA ILE A 588 38.44 3.65 -8.27
C ILE A 588 38.99 4.82 -7.44
N ALA A 589 39.72 4.54 -6.37
CA ALA A 589 40.22 5.56 -5.43
C ALA A 589 41.24 6.52 -6.06
N THR A 590 41.96 6.08 -7.09
CA THR A 590 42.96 6.87 -7.82
C THR A 590 42.40 7.59 -9.05
N ASP A 591 41.19 7.25 -9.51
CA ASP A 591 40.53 7.92 -10.64
C ASP A 591 39.92 9.29 -10.23
N GLY A 592 40.54 10.36 -10.73
CA GLY A 592 40.08 11.73 -10.49
C GLY A 592 38.76 12.10 -11.17
N SER A 593 38.37 11.40 -12.25
CA SER A 593 37.09 11.62 -12.95
C SER A 593 35.94 10.98 -12.18
N LEU A 594 36.11 9.75 -11.68
CA LEU A 594 35.14 9.09 -10.80
C LEU A 594 34.91 9.88 -9.51
N LYS A 595 35.94 10.55 -8.99
CA LYS A 595 35.82 11.42 -7.82
C LYS A 595 34.93 12.65 -8.06
N VAL A 596 34.96 13.20 -9.27
CA VAL A 596 34.07 14.30 -9.69
C VAL A 596 32.65 13.76 -9.90
N GLU A 597 32.50 12.59 -10.52
CA GLU A 597 31.20 11.96 -10.74
C GLU A 597 30.48 11.61 -9.42
N HIS A 598 31.20 11.02 -8.46
CA HIS A 598 30.69 10.71 -7.12
C HIS A 598 30.19 11.95 -6.36
N ALA A 599 30.78 13.13 -6.61
CA ALA A 599 30.33 14.38 -6.02
C ALA A 599 29.05 14.96 -6.69
N GLN A 600 28.71 14.49 -7.90
CA GLN A 600 27.56 14.96 -8.68
C GLN A 600 26.36 14.01 -8.64
N LYS A 601 26.60 12.70 -8.52
CA LYS A 601 25.56 11.66 -8.43
C LYS A 601 25.19 11.35 -6.98
N ASN A 602 24.01 10.77 -6.77
CA ASN A 602 23.76 10.10 -5.49
C ASN A 602 24.53 8.77 -5.41
N LEU A 603 24.70 8.26 -4.19
CA LEU A 603 25.55 7.10 -3.92
C LEU A 603 25.16 5.85 -4.70
N ALA A 604 23.85 5.59 -4.85
CA ALA A 604 23.37 4.41 -5.58
C ALA A 604 23.64 4.54 -7.09
N ASP A 605 23.36 5.72 -7.67
CA ASP A 605 23.54 5.96 -9.10
C ASP A 605 25.03 5.94 -9.52
N PHE A 606 25.94 6.37 -8.63
CA PHE A 606 27.38 6.21 -8.81
C PHE A 606 27.77 4.71 -8.91
N TRP A 607 27.43 3.90 -7.90
CA TRP A 607 27.73 2.47 -7.91
C TRP A 607 27.01 1.70 -9.02
N ILE A 608 25.83 2.15 -9.46
CA ILE A 608 25.11 1.59 -10.60
C ILE A 608 25.81 1.90 -11.93
N GLY A 609 26.46 3.07 -12.05
CA GLY A 609 27.27 3.46 -13.21
C GLY A 609 28.50 2.55 -13.36
N LEU A 610 29.20 2.27 -12.26
CA LEU A 610 30.41 1.42 -12.25
C LEU A 610 30.18 -0.07 -12.57
N ARG A 611 28.95 -0.52 -12.83
CA ARG A 611 28.66 -1.95 -13.09
C ARG A 611 29.30 -2.50 -14.37
N THR A 612 29.67 -1.67 -15.33
CA THR A 612 30.39 -2.09 -16.55
C THR A 612 31.89 -2.23 -16.34
N GLU A 613 32.48 -1.37 -15.52
CA GLU A 613 33.92 -1.26 -15.31
C GLU A 613 34.41 -2.09 -14.12
N GLN A 614 33.67 -2.03 -13.01
CA GLN A 614 34.01 -2.67 -11.73
C GLN A 614 32.84 -3.55 -11.23
N PRO A 615 32.42 -4.58 -12.00
CA PRO A 615 31.17 -5.31 -11.78
C PRO A 615 31.05 -5.98 -10.41
N ALA A 616 32.15 -6.48 -9.83
CA ALA A 616 32.15 -7.17 -8.54
C ALA A 616 31.85 -6.20 -7.38
N LEU A 617 32.63 -5.12 -7.25
CA LEU A 617 32.41 -4.07 -6.25
C LEU A 617 31.06 -3.39 -6.44
N ALA A 618 30.72 -2.99 -7.66
CA ALA A 618 29.44 -2.35 -7.97
C ALA A 618 28.25 -3.23 -7.55
N LYS A 619 28.28 -4.54 -7.85
CA LYS A 619 27.25 -5.50 -7.42
C LYS A 619 27.14 -5.61 -5.89
N ARG A 620 28.28 -5.60 -5.17
CA ARG A 620 28.28 -5.61 -3.69
C ARG A 620 27.69 -4.32 -3.12
N ALA A 621 28.14 -3.17 -3.62
CA ALA A 621 27.65 -1.86 -3.20
C ALA A 621 26.13 -1.70 -3.45
N VAL A 622 25.67 -2.05 -4.66
CA VAL A 622 24.25 -2.00 -5.02
C VAL A 622 23.42 -2.97 -4.17
N LYS A 623 23.89 -4.20 -3.90
CA LYS A 623 23.21 -5.13 -2.97
C LYS A 623 23.07 -4.55 -1.55
N THR A 624 24.02 -3.76 -1.07
CA THR A 624 23.95 -3.09 0.24
C THR A 624 23.02 -1.87 0.25
N LEU A 625 22.90 -1.17 -0.89
CA LEU A 625 22.06 0.04 -1.03
C LEU A 625 20.60 -0.25 -1.43
N MET A 626 20.33 -1.41 -2.05
CA MET A 626 19.01 -1.82 -2.51
C MET A 626 17.94 -1.99 -1.42
N PRO A 627 18.23 -2.54 -0.21
CA PRO A 627 17.23 -2.72 0.84
C PRO A 627 16.61 -1.40 1.30
N PHE A 628 15.30 -1.42 1.59
CA PHE A 628 14.63 -0.27 2.20
C PHE A 628 15.05 -0.09 3.67
N ALA A 629 15.43 1.13 4.06
CA ALA A 629 15.77 1.44 5.45
C ALA A 629 14.53 1.63 6.36
N THR A 630 13.35 1.88 5.76
CA THR A 630 12.09 2.17 6.45
C THR A 630 10.88 1.64 5.67
N THR A 631 9.74 1.48 6.35
CA THR A 631 8.40 1.19 5.78
C THR A 631 7.62 2.46 5.40
N TYR A 632 8.31 3.59 5.22
CA TYR A 632 7.70 4.91 5.00
C TYR A 632 6.75 4.96 3.79
N LEU A 633 7.06 4.21 2.71
CA LEU A 633 6.18 4.18 1.54
C LEU A 633 4.88 3.42 1.85
N CYS A 634 4.93 2.37 2.66
CA CYS A 634 3.74 1.69 3.15
C CYS A 634 2.89 2.63 4.03
N GLU A 635 3.49 3.35 4.98
CA GLU A 635 2.79 4.35 5.81
C GLU A 635 2.10 5.44 4.95
N LYS A 636 2.79 5.94 3.92
CA LYS A 636 2.25 6.89 2.94
C LYS A 636 1.10 6.28 2.13
N GLY A 637 1.22 5.02 1.69
CA GLY A 637 0.17 4.31 0.97
C GLY A 637 -1.06 4.00 1.84
N PHE A 638 -0.87 3.69 3.13
CA PHE A 638 -1.97 3.53 4.09
C PHE A 638 -2.67 4.85 4.41
N SER A 639 -1.95 5.97 4.39
CA SER A 639 -2.56 7.31 4.44
C SER A 639 -3.46 7.56 3.22
N ALA A 640 -3.00 7.22 2.00
CA ALA A 640 -3.82 7.30 0.79
C ALA A 640 -5.04 6.35 0.84
N LEU A 641 -4.85 5.11 1.31
CA LEU A 641 -5.92 4.12 1.55
C LEU A 641 -7.01 4.68 2.46
N THR A 642 -6.62 5.29 3.58
CA THR A 642 -7.54 5.86 4.58
C THR A 642 -8.35 7.02 3.99
N ASN A 643 -7.71 7.86 3.17
CA ASN A 643 -8.38 8.96 2.47
C ASN A 643 -9.37 8.48 1.39
N MET A 644 -9.10 7.34 0.73
CA MET A 644 -10.02 6.74 -0.24
C MET A 644 -11.19 6.00 0.43
N LYS A 645 -10.89 5.16 1.44
CA LYS A 645 -11.87 4.37 2.20
C LYS A 645 -12.43 5.17 3.38
N THR A 646 -13.29 6.12 3.07
CA THR A 646 -14.15 6.77 4.08
C THR A 646 -15.27 5.83 4.54
N LYS A 647 -15.97 6.18 5.63
CA LYS A 647 -17.16 5.43 6.11
C LYS A 647 -18.21 5.19 5.01
N TYR A 648 -18.32 6.10 4.04
CA TYR A 648 -19.25 6.01 2.91
C TYR A 648 -18.71 5.24 1.70
N ARG A 649 -17.40 4.91 1.68
CA ARG A 649 -16.70 4.20 0.58
C ARG A 649 -16.00 2.90 1.04
N ALA A 650 -16.33 2.39 2.23
CA ALA A 650 -15.64 1.26 2.86
C ALA A 650 -15.52 -0.02 2.00
N ARG A 651 -16.49 -0.26 1.11
CA ARG A 651 -16.52 -1.43 0.20
C ARG A 651 -15.76 -1.24 -1.12
N LEU A 652 -15.12 -0.10 -1.35
CA LEU A 652 -14.39 0.17 -2.58
C LEU A 652 -13.17 -0.75 -2.71
N CYS A 653 -13.01 -1.40 -3.87
CA CYS A 653 -11.74 -1.99 -4.25
C CYS A 653 -10.80 -0.87 -4.71
N VAL A 654 -9.73 -0.65 -3.95
CA VAL A 654 -8.87 0.53 -4.04
C VAL A 654 -7.50 0.27 -4.64
N GLU A 655 -7.11 -0.98 -4.90
CA GLU A 655 -5.76 -1.29 -5.43
C GLU A 655 -5.47 -0.51 -6.72
N ASN A 656 -6.46 -0.39 -7.62
CA ASN A 656 -6.28 0.29 -8.90
C ASN A 656 -6.20 1.82 -8.78
N ASP A 657 -7.04 2.42 -7.93
CA ASP A 657 -6.96 3.84 -7.59
C ASP A 657 -5.62 4.17 -6.90
N LEU A 658 -5.20 3.35 -5.92
CA LEU A 658 -3.95 3.49 -5.19
C LEU A 658 -2.74 3.38 -6.12
N ARG A 659 -2.75 2.44 -7.08
CA ARG A 659 -1.65 2.31 -8.04
C ARG A 659 -1.48 3.59 -8.85
N LEU A 660 -2.55 4.13 -9.45
CA LEU A 660 -2.47 5.37 -10.22
C LEU A 660 -2.10 6.59 -9.35
N SER A 661 -2.58 6.63 -8.11
CA SER A 661 -2.23 7.67 -7.14
C SER A 661 -0.74 7.66 -6.77
N LEU A 662 -0.24 6.51 -6.31
CA LEU A 662 1.05 6.36 -5.66
C LEU A 662 2.21 6.14 -6.63
N SER A 663 1.96 5.50 -7.77
CA SER A 663 2.97 5.18 -8.78
C SER A 663 3.59 6.43 -9.41
N GLN A 664 4.87 6.34 -9.74
CA GLN A 664 5.59 7.33 -10.56
C GLN A 664 5.60 6.94 -12.05
N ILE A 665 5.17 5.73 -12.38
CA ILE A 665 4.98 5.28 -13.76
C ILE A 665 3.63 5.82 -14.26
N GLU A 666 3.68 6.57 -15.36
CA GLU A 666 2.46 7.01 -16.03
C GLU A 666 1.88 5.90 -16.91
N PRO A 667 0.55 5.72 -16.96
CA PRO A 667 -0.08 4.77 -17.88
C PRO A 667 0.14 5.19 -19.33
N ASN A 668 0.32 4.24 -20.26
CA ASN A 668 0.36 4.53 -21.68
C ASN A 668 -1.06 4.71 -22.24
N ILE A 669 -1.63 5.90 -22.08
CA ILE A 669 -3.00 6.19 -22.55
C ILE A 669 -3.14 6.05 -24.07
N GLU A 670 -2.10 6.32 -24.86
CA GLU A 670 -2.18 6.22 -26.32
C GLU A 670 -2.35 4.77 -26.79
N GLU A 671 -1.57 3.86 -26.20
CA GLU A 671 -1.71 2.41 -26.38
C GLU A 671 -3.07 1.89 -25.91
N LEU A 672 -3.55 2.36 -24.75
CA LEU A 672 -4.88 2.03 -24.23
C LEU A 672 -6.02 2.55 -25.11
N CYS A 673 -5.82 3.67 -25.81
CA CYS A 673 -6.77 4.20 -26.80
C CYS A 673 -6.71 3.43 -28.13
N ALA A 674 -5.55 2.88 -28.50
CA ALA A 674 -5.37 2.07 -29.70
C ALA A 674 -5.92 0.64 -29.55
N SER A 675 -5.83 0.06 -28.35
CA SER A 675 -6.29 -1.31 -28.06
C SER A 675 -7.79 -1.40 -27.72
N ALA A 676 -8.41 -0.32 -27.24
CA ALA A 676 -9.82 -0.29 -26.91
C ALA A 676 -10.71 -0.13 -28.16
N GLN A 677 -11.55 -1.12 -28.44
CA GLN A 677 -12.65 -0.95 -29.40
C GLN A 677 -13.55 0.21 -28.96
N ALA A 678 -13.79 1.16 -29.87
CA ALA A 678 -14.75 2.23 -29.67
C ALA A 678 -16.17 1.63 -29.66
N HIS A 679 -16.67 1.27 -28.48
CA HIS A 679 -18.09 1.07 -28.26
C HIS A 679 -18.75 2.45 -28.10
N PRO A 680 -19.50 2.96 -29.11
CA PRO A 680 -20.40 4.06 -28.85
C PRO A 680 -21.42 3.59 -27.81
N SER A 681 -21.62 4.40 -26.77
CA SER A 681 -22.80 4.28 -25.92
C SER A 681 -24.04 4.51 -26.80
N HIS A 682 -25.02 3.61 -26.68
CA HIS A 682 -26.33 3.74 -27.32
C HIS A 682 -27.13 4.93 -26.76
#